data_AF-A0A368VWA0-F1
#
_entry.id   AF-A0A368VWA0-F1
#
_cell.length_a   1.000
_cell.length_b   1.000
_cell.length_c   1.000
_cell.angle_alpha   90.00
_cell.angle_beta   90.00
_cell.angle_gamma   90.00
#
_symmetry.space_group_name_H-M   'P 1'
#
loop_
_entity.id
_entity.type
_entity.pdbx_description
1 polymer ?
#
loop_
_entity_poly.entity_id
_entity_poly.type
_entity_poly.pdbx_seq_one_letter_code
_entity_poly.pdbx_strand_id
1 'polypeptide(L)'
;MAGIGFELRKLFNGQGLLNHFIAYAYSSLTTIGPMMLCMFMVVGMQWLMTLSGVSFLEKELFLTTIVYCFIFSVLITGGLSMVLTRFIADMMYLKKYEHLLSSYYGSMAVCLPFGALAAWLFLRGMPVGFGYKIATYLLFSELIIIWLQTVHLSALKDYKRIVRSFLIGVICATIGAWLLLYYTPYDSATSVLTAIAAGFFIVVLLSAIHFEQFFPPKQSRIYWSFLSYFGKYPSLFFIGTFFYAGVYIHSFVYWFGPEQFRVAEHYAISPFFDLPVFYAYLTVVPTLVTFVVSVETSFYEKFRAYYDKILNGGTLTDITLAKKEMQRTLIQEISFIMEVQLLFTIVSLALGIKILPAIGFTMEQFYAFTILVLGYFLFITAFIVMLMMLYFDDRKGVLIISGLFVVLNAALTFWTMHKGYHGLGLFLAALLTLAAALGRLMLYVRNIDYYTFCSQPITAPRKSSFLRRLRGKTSMTAVLLVGVAVLLSACSDNSNADMLTDENDIGSDAPSVVQKIGLTEDKKLYERDNDTSVVPMYITILQDDPDNDQPLTWYELNRISERMEEGDLKVIVQEGAADGSGPKSGMFGYGTTDANGTITLRGNTARYASQRSYKIKLNDQAGLWHDQRTLNLNKHAYDPSRIRNKLSFDIFETLPSMTSLRTQFVHLYVRDLSEGGKEDKPFEDYGLFTQIEQPNETFLKNHWLDPYGQLYKAVMFEFFRYPEEIKPLSDPNYDKALFETRLEINGREEHEKLIAMLEDVNNMAIPIDDVFEKHFDLDNYLTWAAANILMDNMDTNAHNFLLYSPLNSSKWYFLPWDYDGGWELQRGLRSISDYSSGISNFWGSRLHNRFFRSEEHVQMLKDKIDELYVTINNDTVAKILPPLRSVAEPFIKRVPDIGFMPIDVNGLSDEYEQIMGVPLRSLERFKEDVEKPKPFFLGEIERKDGKQSFVWDPAFDLQGDDLFYDFTVAKDPAFTQIIEKRLNLQSTTTEVTLSPGTYYWKVIARDKLGHTQIAFDIYYDMEDTPYYGVREAKVE
;
A
#
# COMPACT_ATOMS: atom_id res chain seq x y z
N MET A 1 -15.23 0.78 -2.10
CA MET A 1 -14.50 2.03 -2.33
C MET A 1 -13.40 2.13 -1.29
N ALA A 2 -12.28 1.44 -1.51
CA ALA A 2 -11.10 1.59 -0.67
C ALA A 2 -9.91 1.45 -1.63
N GLY A 3 -9.36 2.56 -2.12
CA GLY A 3 -8.32 2.49 -3.14
C GLY A 3 -7.63 3.77 -3.58
N ILE A 4 -8.31 4.92 -3.58
CA ILE A 4 -7.70 6.22 -3.96
C ILE A 4 -7.18 6.97 -2.74
N GLY A 5 -7.60 6.57 -1.53
CA GLY A 5 -7.24 7.25 -0.30
C GLY A 5 -5.75 7.50 -0.13
N PHE A 6 -4.87 6.61 -0.59
CA PHE A 6 -3.42 6.80 -0.49
C PHE A 6 -2.89 7.95 -1.38
N GLU A 7 -3.26 7.98 -2.66
CA GLU A 7 -2.88 9.06 -3.60
C GLU A 7 -3.48 10.40 -3.18
N LEU A 8 -4.73 10.41 -2.70
CA LEU A 8 -5.37 11.61 -2.18
C LEU A 8 -4.69 12.10 -0.90
N ARG A 9 -4.39 11.21 0.06
CA ARG A 9 -3.64 11.54 1.29
C ARG A 9 -2.26 12.13 0.99
N LYS A 10 -1.55 11.57 -0.01
CA LYS A 10 -0.25 12.10 -0.46
C LYS A 10 -0.35 13.55 -0.93
N LEU A 11 -1.42 13.91 -1.64
CA LEU A 11 -1.65 15.27 -2.13
C LEU A 11 -2.16 16.22 -1.03
N PHE A 12 -2.94 15.75 -0.06
CA PHE A 12 -3.44 16.55 1.07
C PHE A 12 -2.38 16.84 2.15
N ASN A 13 -1.32 16.04 2.25
CA ASN A 13 -0.24 16.23 3.24
C ASN A 13 0.78 17.31 2.86
N GLY A 14 0.71 17.90 1.66
CA GLY A 14 1.55 19.03 1.27
C GLY A 14 1.07 20.34 1.92
N GLN A 15 1.96 21.10 2.55
CA GLN A 15 1.62 22.41 3.12
C GLN A 15 1.15 23.38 2.02
N GLY A 16 0.04 24.10 2.27
CA GLY A 16 -0.47 25.16 1.40
C GLY A 16 -1.81 24.87 0.71
N LEU A 17 -2.56 25.95 0.42
CA LEU A 17 -3.88 25.91 -0.25
C LEU A 17 -3.81 25.30 -1.66
N LEU A 18 -2.67 25.42 -2.34
CA LEU A 18 -2.46 24.87 -3.69
C LEU A 18 -2.45 23.34 -3.69
N ASN A 19 -1.85 22.70 -2.70
CA ASN A 19 -1.81 21.24 -2.59
C ASN A 19 -3.19 20.67 -2.29
N HIS A 20 -3.97 21.36 -1.44
CA HIS A 20 -5.38 21.04 -1.21
C HIS A 20 -6.19 21.17 -2.50
N PHE A 21 -6.00 22.25 -3.26
CA PHE A 21 -6.65 22.42 -4.56
C PHE A 21 -6.27 21.31 -5.56
N ILE A 22 -4.99 20.93 -5.64
CA ILE A 22 -4.51 19.83 -6.50
C ILE A 22 -5.14 18.50 -6.06
N ALA A 23 -5.24 18.23 -4.76
CA ALA A 23 -5.87 17.02 -4.23
C ALA A 23 -7.37 16.96 -4.57
N TYR A 24 -8.09 18.07 -4.41
CA TYR A 24 -9.49 18.19 -4.82
C TYR A 24 -9.65 18.09 -6.34
N ALA A 25 -8.74 18.67 -7.14
CA ALA A 25 -8.75 18.56 -8.60
C ALA A 25 -8.50 17.11 -9.06
N TYR A 26 -7.57 16.41 -8.43
CA TYR A 26 -7.31 14.99 -8.69
C TYR A 26 -8.49 14.10 -8.30
N SER A 27 -9.10 14.34 -7.13
CA SER A 27 -10.32 13.64 -6.71
C SER A 27 -11.48 13.91 -7.65
N SER A 28 -11.60 15.15 -8.14
CA SER A 28 -12.62 15.53 -9.12
C SER A 28 -12.42 14.76 -10.42
N LEU A 29 -11.20 14.74 -10.95
CA LEU A 29 -10.87 14.05 -12.19
C LEU A 29 -11.20 12.55 -12.10
N THR A 30 -10.95 11.91 -10.97
CA THR A 30 -11.17 10.47 -10.78
C THR A 30 -12.62 10.10 -10.44
N THR A 31 -13.36 10.97 -9.74
CA THR A 31 -14.74 10.69 -9.28
C THR A 31 -15.80 11.05 -10.33
N ILE A 32 -15.68 12.25 -10.91
CA ILE A 32 -16.69 12.82 -11.82
C ILE A 32 -16.14 13.10 -13.23
N GLY A 33 -14.83 12.90 -13.46
CA GLY A 33 -14.18 13.20 -14.73
C GLY A 33 -14.87 12.58 -15.96
N PRO A 34 -15.18 11.27 -15.98
CA PRO A 34 -15.89 10.66 -17.10
C PRO A 34 -17.25 11.32 -17.38
N MET A 35 -18.02 11.64 -16.33
CA MET A 35 -19.32 12.32 -16.45
C MET A 35 -19.14 13.73 -17.03
N MET A 36 -18.18 14.51 -16.53
CA MET A 36 -17.89 15.85 -17.02
C MET A 36 -17.44 15.83 -18.48
N LEU A 37 -16.58 14.87 -18.87
CA LEU A 37 -16.17 14.67 -20.25
C LEU A 37 -17.35 14.36 -21.16
N CYS A 38 -18.28 13.49 -20.74
CA CYS A 38 -19.50 13.23 -21.50
C CYS A 38 -20.40 14.46 -21.60
N MET A 39 -20.58 15.24 -20.53
CA MET A 39 -21.35 16.48 -20.56
C MET A 39 -20.74 17.49 -21.54
N PHE A 40 -19.42 17.73 -21.46
CA PHE A 40 -18.72 18.61 -22.39
C PHE A 40 -18.77 18.11 -23.83
N MET A 41 -18.70 16.80 -24.04
CA MET A 41 -18.88 16.21 -25.36
C MET A 41 -20.29 16.52 -25.89
N VAL A 42 -21.36 16.28 -25.13
CA VAL A 42 -22.73 16.57 -25.59
C VAL A 42 -22.91 18.04 -25.93
N VAL A 43 -22.40 18.96 -25.08
CA VAL A 43 -22.42 20.41 -25.35
C VAL A 43 -21.62 20.76 -26.60
N GLY A 44 -20.41 20.21 -26.75
CA GLY A 44 -19.57 20.42 -27.92
C GLY A 44 -20.20 19.90 -29.21
N MET A 45 -20.90 18.77 -29.15
CA MET A 45 -21.64 18.20 -30.29
C MET A 45 -22.84 19.07 -30.67
N GLN A 46 -23.58 19.60 -29.70
CA GLN A 46 -24.66 20.55 -29.97
C GLN A 46 -24.13 21.85 -30.60
N TRP A 47 -22.98 22.32 -30.14
CA TRP A 47 -22.32 23.48 -30.73
C TRP A 47 -21.87 23.20 -32.17
N LEU A 48 -21.23 22.06 -32.42
CA LEU A 48 -20.82 21.62 -33.76
C LEU A 48 -22.01 21.50 -34.72
N MET A 49 -23.11 20.89 -34.29
CA MET A 49 -24.35 20.82 -35.08
C MET A 49 -24.90 22.22 -35.40
N THR A 50 -24.73 23.19 -34.50
CA THR A 50 -25.16 24.56 -34.73
C THR A 50 -24.27 25.27 -35.74
N LEU A 51 -22.96 25.05 -35.71
CA LEU A 51 -22.02 25.57 -36.72
C LEU A 51 -22.29 24.97 -38.11
N SER A 52 -22.67 23.70 -38.20
CA SER A 52 -23.01 23.03 -39.46
C SER A 52 -24.43 23.36 -39.98
N GLY A 53 -25.14 24.32 -39.37
CA GLY A 53 -26.46 24.76 -39.82
C GLY A 53 -27.59 23.74 -39.59
N VAL A 54 -27.42 22.77 -38.68
CA VAL A 54 -28.41 21.72 -38.41
C VAL A 54 -29.66 22.29 -37.73
N SER A 55 -30.82 21.76 -38.12
CA SER A 55 -32.13 22.21 -37.64
C SER A 55 -32.30 22.01 -36.13
N PHE A 56 -33.13 22.84 -35.49
CA PHE A 56 -33.40 22.72 -34.04
C PHE A 56 -34.05 21.38 -33.69
N LEU A 57 -34.96 20.86 -34.52
CA LEU A 57 -35.60 19.56 -34.27
C LEU A 57 -34.58 18.42 -34.28
N GLU A 58 -33.65 18.41 -35.22
CA GLU A 58 -32.62 17.36 -35.28
C GLU A 58 -31.69 17.43 -34.06
N LYS A 59 -31.35 18.64 -33.59
CA LYS A 59 -30.58 18.84 -32.35
C LYS A 59 -31.33 18.38 -31.11
N GLU A 60 -32.63 18.64 -31.05
CA GLU A 60 -33.50 18.22 -29.94
C GLU A 60 -33.72 16.70 -29.95
N LEU A 61 -33.92 16.09 -31.12
CA LEU A 61 -33.98 14.64 -31.32
C LEU A 61 -32.68 13.96 -30.87
N PHE A 62 -31.52 14.52 -31.25
CA PHE A 62 -30.22 14.08 -30.78
C PHE A 62 -30.10 14.14 -29.25
N LEU A 63 -30.31 15.32 -28.65
CA LEU A 63 -30.17 15.51 -27.21
C LEU A 63 -31.10 14.57 -26.43
N THR A 64 -32.36 14.48 -26.85
CA THR A 64 -33.37 13.64 -26.19
C THR A 64 -32.98 12.17 -26.24
N THR A 65 -32.49 11.70 -27.39
CA THR A 65 -31.99 10.32 -27.53
C THR A 65 -30.80 10.04 -26.63
N ILE A 66 -29.83 10.96 -26.53
CA ILE A 66 -28.71 10.84 -25.59
C ILE A 66 -29.22 10.73 -24.15
N VAL A 67 -30.08 11.65 -23.73
CA VAL A 67 -30.65 11.67 -22.37
C VAL A 67 -31.38 10.36 -22.05
N TYR A 68 -32.20 9.87 -22.96
CA TYR A 68 -32.88 8.58 -22.82
C TYR A 68 -31.89 7.43 -22.70
N CYS A 69 -30.89 7.38 -23.59
CA CYS A 69 -29.86 6.35 -23.54
C CYS A 69 -29.13 6.33 -22.19
N PHE A 70 -28.75 7.49 -21.64
CA PHE A 70 -28.12 7.58 -20.32
C PHE A 70 -29.05 7.16 -19.18
N ILE A 71 -30.28 7.68 -19.13
CA ILE A 71 -31.24 7.42 -18.04
C ILE A 71 -31.64 5.95 -18.01
N PHE A 72 -32.07 5.39 -19.13
CA PHE A 72 -32.59 4.02 -19.14
C PHE A 72 -31.49 2.96 -19.03
N SER A 73 -30.27 3.23 -19.52
CA SER A 73 -29.14 2.30 -19.35
C SER A 73 -28.71 2.20 -17.89
N VAL A 74 -28.68 3.33 -17.16
CA VAL A 74 -28.35 3.32 -15.73
C VAL A 74 -29.46 2.71 -14.88
N LEU A 75 -30.74 2.93 -15.22
CA LEU A 75 -31.87 2.30 -14.52
C LEU A 75 -31.88 0.77 -14.67
N ILE A 76 -31.59 0.26 -15.88
CA ILE A 76 -31.51 -1.20 -16.13
C ILE A 76 -30.36 -1.83 -15.34
N THR A 77 -29.21 -1.18 -15.28
CA THR A 77 -28.00 -1.74 -14.65
C THR A 77 -27.97 -1.52 -13.13
N GLY A 78 -28.59 -0.46 -12.63
CA GLY A 78 -28.39 0.04 -11.27
C GLY A 78 -28.61 -0.97 -10.14
N GLY A 79 -29.66 -1.80 -10.23
CA GLY A 79 -29.91 -2.84 -9.23
C GLY A 79 -28.83 -3.92 -9.25
N LEU A 80 -28.40 -4.36 -10.45
CA LEU A 80 -27.35 -5.36 -10.58
C LEU A 80 -25.99 -4.80 -10.14
N SER A 81 -25.70 -3.53 -10.46
CA SER A 81 -24.47 -2.84 -10.07
C SER A 81 -24.21 -2.94 -8.57
N MET A 82 -25.21 -2.70 -7.72
CA MET A 82 -25.07 -2.81 -6.26
C MET A 82 -24.78 -4.25 -5.78
N VAL A 83 -25.38 -5.26 -6.42
CA VAL A 83 -25.10 -6.67 -6.12
C VAL A 83 -23.65 -7.02 -6.52
N LEU A 84 -23.22 -6.58 -7.71
CA LEU A 84 -21.88 -6.79 -8.22
C LEU A 84 -20.83 -6.10 -7.34
N THR A 85 -21.06 -4.86 -6.90
CA THR A 85 -20.14 -4.15 -6.00
C THR A 85 -19.86 -4.97 -4.73
N ARG A 86 -20.92 -5.55 -4.12
CA ARG A 86 -20.73 -6.41 -2.93
C ARG A 86 -20.04 -7.74 -3.27
N PHE A 87 -20.41 -8.36 -4.39
CA PHE A 87 -19.79 -9.60 -4.85
C PHE A 87 -18.28 -9.42 -5.09
N ILE A 88 -17.90 -8.37 -5.81
CA ILE A 88 -16.51 -8.04 -6.12
C ILE A 88 -15.74 -7.73 -4.83
N ALA A 89 -16.31 -6.95 -3.91
CA ALA A 89 -15.69 -6.68 -2.62
C ALA A 89 -15.42 -7.97 -1.81
N ASP A 90 -16.38 -8.90 -1.76
CA ASP A 90 -16.19 -10.19 -1.09
C ASP A 90 -15.15 -11.06 -1.80
N MET A 91 -15.12 -11.11 -3.14
CA MET A 91 -14.13 -11.91 -3.88
C MET A 91 -12.72 -11.34 -3.75
N MET A 92 -12.55 -10.01 -3.74
CA MET A 92 -11.27 -9.37 -3.44
C MET A 92 -10.81 -9.67 -2.02
N TYR A 93 -11.71 -9.58 -1.04
CA TYR A 93 -11.40 -9.91 0.36
C TYR A 93 -10.97 -11.38 0.51
N LEU A 94 -11.65 -12.29 -0.20
CA LEU A 94 -11.33 -13.72 -0.22
C LEU A 94 -10.18 -14.10 -1.18
N LYS A 95 -9.52 -13.12 -1.82
CA LYS A 95 -8.44 -13.29 -2.80
C LYS A 95 -8.79 -14.20 -4.01
N LYS A 96 -10.06 -14.24 -4.42
CA LYS A 96 -10.57 -15.05 -5.54
C LYS A 96 -10.69 -14.24 -6.83
N TYR A 97 -9.55 -13.86 -7.40
CA TYR A 97 -9.51 -12.87 -8.49
C TYR A 97 -10.09 -13.38 -9.83
N GLU A 98 -10.09 -14.69 -10.06
CA GLU A 98 -10.68 -15.36 -11.23
C GLU A 98 -12.18 -15.09 -11.40
N HIS A 99 -12.86 -14.69 -10.31
CA HIS A 99 -14.26 -14.35 -10.32
C HIS A 99 -14.57 -12.96 -10.88
N LEU A 100 -13.61 -12.02 -10.92
CA LEU A 100 -13.89 -10.63 -11.32
C LEU A 100 -14.17 -10.51 -12.82
N LEU A 101 -13.25 -11.00 -13.67
CA LEU A 101 -13.45 -10.98 -15.12
C LEU A 101 -14.64 -11.87 -15.52
N SER A 102 -14.81 -12.99 -14.83
CA SER A 102 -15.93 -13.91 -15.04
C SER A 102 -17.29 -13.28 -14.71
N SER A 103 -17.42 -12.56 -13.58
CA SER A 103 -18.67 -11.88 -13.22
C SER A 103 -18.99 -10.71 -14.13
N TYR A 104 -17.99 -10.05 -14.71
CA TYR A 104 -18.19 -9.01 -15.72
C TYR A 104 -18.89 -9.57 -16.96
N TYR A 105 -18.36 -10.63 -17.57
CA TYR A 105 -19.01 -11.27 -18.71
C TYR A 105 -20.38 -11.87 -18.35
N GLY A 106 -20.49 -12.48 -17.17
CA GLY A 106 -21.76 -12.98 -16.67
C GLY A 106 -22.81 -11.87 -16.52
N SER A 107 -22.43 -10.71 -16.01
CA SER A 107 -23.33 -9.56 -15.85
C SER A 107 -23.78 -8.96 -17.18
N MET A 108 -22.88 -8.86 -18.17
CA MET A 108 -23.24 -8.44 -19.52
C MET A 108 -24.22 -9.41 -20.18
N ALA A 109 -24.00 -10.72 -20.02
CA ALA A 109 -24.89 -11.75 -20.54
C ALA A 109 -26.30 -11.70 -19.92
N VAL A 110 -26.45 -11.10 -18.73
CA VAL A 110 -27.76 -10.81 -18.13
C VAL A 110 -28.33 -9.50 -18.65
N CYS A 111 -27.62 -8.39 -18.56
CA CYS A 111 -28.18 -7.06 -18.84
C CYS A 111 -28.42 -6.77 -20.32
N LEU A 112 -27.52 -7.20 -21.21
CA LEU A 112 -27.60 -6.87 -22.64
C LEU A 112 -28.87 -7.42 -23.30
N PRO A 113 -29.31 -8.68 -23.08
CA PRO A 113 -30.58 -9.15 -23.65
C PRO A 113 -31.80 -8.34 -23.18
N PHE A 114 -31.86 -7.94 -21.91
CA PHE A 114 -32.96 -7.12 -21.40
C PHE A 114 -32.93 -5.70 -21.97
N GLY A 115 -31.74 -5.08 -22.04
CA GLY A 115 -31.54 -3.80 -22.68
C GLY A 115 -31.90 -3.84 -24.17
N ALA A 116 -31.45 -4.86 -24.89
CA ALA A 116 -31.74 -5.04 -26.30
C ALA A 116 -33.24 -5.16 -26.58
N LEU A 117 -33.96 -5.92 -25.73
CA LEU A 117 -35.41 -6.05 -25.83
C LEU A 117 -36.12 -4.71 -25.55
N ALA A 118 -35.71 -3.97 -24.52
CA ALA A 118 -36.28 -2.66 -24.20
C ALA A 118 -36.05 -1.65 -25.33
N ALA A 119 -34.82 -1.56 -25.85
CA ALA A 119 -34.47 -0.72 -26.98
C ALA A 119 -35.25 -1.09 -28.24
N TRP A 120 -35.39 -2.38 -28.55
CA TRP A 120 -36.17 -2.84 -29.70
C TRP A 120 -37.66 -2.48 -29.57
N LEU A 121 -38.26 -2.69 -28.39
CA LEU A 121 -39.66 -2.37 -28.13
C LEU A 121 -39.95 -0.87 -28.31
N PHE A 122 -39.00 -0.02 -27.93
CA PHE A 122 -39.11 1.43 -28.07
C PHE A 122 -38.84 1.90 -29.50
N LEU A 123 -37.72 1.50 -30.11
CA LEU A 123 -37.28 1.96 -31.44
C LEU A 123 -38.13 1.45 -32.61
N ARG A 124 -38.83 0.33 -32.47
CA ARG A 124 -39.66 -0.25 -33.55
C ARG A 124 -40.80 0.69 -33.97
N GLY A 125 -41.35 1.46 -33.03
CA GLY A 125 -42.46 2.39 -33.29
C GLY A 125 -42.03 3.73 -33.87
N MET A 126 -40.74 4.07 -33.77
CA MET A 126 -40.26 5.42 -34.10
C MET A 126 -40.19 5.71 -35.61
N PRO A 127 -40.67 6.90 -36.06
CA PRO A 127 -40.59 7.34 -37.45
C PRO A 127 -39.21 7.96 -37.80
N VAL A 128 -38.12 7.24 -37.51
CA VAL A 128 -36.74 7.67 -37.78
C VAL A 128 -36.02 6.69 -38.70
N GLY A 129 -34.96 7.14 -39.38
CA GLY A 129 -34.17 6.33 -40.31
C GLY A 129 -33.54 5.09 -39.65
N PHE A 130 -33.30 4.04 -40.44
CA PHE A 130 -32.74 2.78 -39.95
C PHE A 130 -31.36 2.95 -39.32
N GLY A 131 -30.50 3.80 -39.91
CA GLY A 131 -29.17 4.13 -39.36
C GLY A 131 -29.26 4.74 -37.96
N TYR A 132 -30.20 5.67 -37.75
CA TYR A 132 -30.44 6.28 -36.44
C TYR A 132 -30.84 5.26 -35.38
N LYS A 133 -31.74 4.31 -35.74
CA LYS A 133 -32.17 3.24 -34.82
C LYS A 133 -31.00 2.35 -34.41
N ILE A 134 -30.14 1.98 -35.36
CA ILE A 134 -28.94 1.18 -35.07
C ILE A 134 -27.98 1.96 -34.17
N ALA A 135 -27.66 3.21 -34.50
CA ALA A 135 -26.75 4.03 -33.70
C ALA A 135 -27.27 4.21 -32.27
N THR A 136 -28.58 4.45 -32.11
CA THR A 136 -29.24 4.54 -30.81
C THR A 136 -29.13 3.22 -30.03
N TYR A 137 -29.43 2.10 -30.68
CA TYR A 137 -29.34 0.77 -30.08
C TYR A 137 -27.91 0.42 -29.63
N LEU A 138 -26.91 0.74 -30.46
CA LEU A 138 -25.50 0.50 -30.16
C LEU A 138 -25.06 1.34 -28.97
N LEU A 139 -25.31 2.65 -29.01
CA LEU A 139 -24.98 3.55 -27.90
C LEU A 139 -25.63 3.09 -26.59
N PHE A 140 -26.91 2.73 -26.62
CA PHE A 140 -27.62 2.23 -25.44
C PHE A 140 -26.98 0.96 -24.88
N SER A 141 -26.60 0.02 -25.76
CA SER A 141 -25.94 -1.23 -25.38
C SER A 141 -24.54 -0.99 -24.83
N GLU A 142 -23.78 -0.06 -25.42
CA GLU A 142 -22.45 0.35 -24.97
C GLU A 142 -22.50 1.01 -23.60
N LEU A 143 -23.47 1.88 -23.34
CA LEU A 143 -23.67 2.48 -22.02
C LEU A 143 -23.96 1.42 -20.95
N ILE A 144 -24.80 0.40 -21.25
CA ILE A 144 -25.00 -0.75 -20.35
C ILE A 144 -23.67 -1.42 -20.02
N ILE A 145 -22.81 -1.64 -21.02
CA ILE A 145 -21.49 -2.24 -20.82
C ILE A 145 -20.62 -1.32 -19.96
N ILE A 146 -20.58 -0.01 -20.24
CA ILE A 146 -19.77 0.97 -19.51
C ILE A 146 -20.18 1.06 -18.04
N TRP A 147 -21.47 1.05 -17.72
CA TRP A 147 -21.94 1.03 -16.33
C TRP A 147 -21.44 -0.20 -15.58
N LEU A 148 -21.53 -1.37 -16.22
CA LEU A 148 -21.02 -2.63 -15.64
C LEU A 148 -19.49 -2.64 -15.56
N GLN A 149 -18.78 -2.13 -16.56
CA GLN A 149 -17.32 -1.98 -16.56
C GLN A 149 -16.89 -1.09 -15.40
N THR A 150 -17.52 0.08 -15.21
CA THR A 150 -17.15 1.05 -14.18
C THR A 150 -17.22 0.44 -12.76
N VAL A 151 -18.21 -0.42 -12.49
CA VAL A 151 -18.30 -1.16 -11.23
C VAL A 151 -17.06 -2.04 -11.01
N HIS A 152 -16.58 -2.73 -12.05
CA HIS A 152 -15.42 -3.61 -11.95
C HIS A 152 -14.09 -2.84 -12.01
N LEU A 153 -14.00 -1.76 -12.79
CA LEU A 153 -12.83 -0.88 -12.88
C LEU A 153 -12.55 -0.19 -11.54
N SER A 154 -13.58 0.04 -10.71
CA SER A 154 -13.41 0.52 -9.34
C SER A 154 -12.56 -0.40 -8.45
N ALA A 155 -12.37 -1.67 -8.85
CA ALA A 155 -11.47 -2.62 -8.18
C ALA A 155 -10.00 -2.49 -8.62
N LEU A 156 -9.73 -1.98 -9.83
CA LEU A 156 -8.38 -1.86 -10.40
C LEU A 156 -7.56 -0.73 -9.81
N LYS A 157 -8.22 0.28 -9.24
CA LYS A 157 -7.60 1.48 -8.65
C LYS A 157 -6.77 2.36 -9.62
N ASP A 158 -6.74 2.07 -10.94
CA ASP A 158 -6.10 2.89 -11.97
C ASP A 158 -7.10 3.84 -12.66
N TYR A 159 -7.57 4.84 -11.91
CA TYR A 159 -8.57 5.81 -12.38
C TYR A 159 -8.05 6.72 -13.51
N LYS A 160 -6.73 6.95 -13.59
CA LYS A 160 -6.11 7.77 -14.64
C LYS A 160 -6.34 7.17 -16.02
N ARG A 161 -6.15 5.86 -16.16
CA ARG A 161 -6.35 5.17 -17.43
C ARG A 161 -7.81 5.16 -17.86
N ILE A 162 -8.76 5.08 -16.92
CA ILE A 162 -10.21 5.19 -17.21
C ILE A 162 -10.51 6.56 -17.82
N VAL A 163 -10.10 7.65 -17.16
CA VAL A 163 -10.32 9.02 -17.65
C VAL A 163 -9.67 9.22 -19.02
N ARG A 164 -8.47 8.69 -19.23
CA ARG A 164 -7.79 8.73 -20.54
C ARG A 164 -8.58 8.01 -21.63
N SER A 165 -9.16 6.84 -21.36
CA SER A 165 -10.02 6.14 -22.31
C SER A 165 -11.23 6.99 -22.72
N PHE A 166 -11.89 7.64 -21.75
CA PHE A 166 -13.00 8.57 -22.02
C PHE A 166 -12.55 9.78 -22.84
N LEU A 167 -11.40 10.38 -22.50
CA LEU A 167 -10.86 11.51 -23.25
C LEU A 167 -10.58 11.15 -24.70
N ILE A 168 -9.95 10.00 -24.96
CA ILE A 168 -9.71 9.48 -26.32
C ILE A 168 -11.04 9.25 -27.04
N GLY A 169 -12.00 8.60 -26.38
CA GLY A 169 -13.33 8.36 -26.95
C GLY A 169 -14.06 9.65 -27.34
N VAL A 170 -14.02 10.67 -26.48
CA VAL A 170 -14.60 12.00 -26.75
C VAL A 170 -13.92 12.68 -27.93
N ILE A 171 -12.58 12.67 -28.00
CA ILE A 171 -11.83 13.27 -29.12
C ILE A 171 -12.18 12.55 -30.43
N CYS A 172 -12.17 11.22 -30.43
CA CYS A 172 -12.55 10.42 -31.61
C CYS A 172 -14.00 10.66 -32.04
N ALA A 173 -14.94 10.76 -31.08
CA ALA A 173 -16.32 11.09 -31.37
C ALA A 173 -16.43 12.47 -32.02
N THR A 174 -15.79 13.49 -31.46
CA THR A 174 -15.87 14.87 -31.98
C THR A 174 -15.27 14.98 -33.39
N ILE A 175 -14.10 14.38 -33.62
CA ILE A 175 -13.47 14.34 -34.95
C ILE A 175 -14.35 13.56 -35.93
N GLY A 176 -14.88 12.41 -35.50
CA GLY A 176 -15.78 11.59 -36.33
C GLY A 176 -17.06 12.32 -36.70
N ALA A 177 -17.66 13.05 -35.75
CA ALA A 177 -18.86 13.85 -35.98
C ALA A 177 -18.59 14.98 -36.96
N TRP A 178 -17.46 15.69 -36.81
CA TRP A 178 -17.03 16.72 -37.76
C TRP A 178 -16.83 16.14 -39.16
N LEU A 179 -16.13 15.00 -39.29
CA LEU A 179 -15.93 14.37 -40.59
C LEU A 179 -17.24 13.94 -41.26
N LEU A 180 -18.15 13.31 -40.50
CA LEU A 180 -19.42 12.84 -41.05
C LEU A 180 -20.34 14.00 -41.44
N LEU A 181 -20.42 15.05 -40.63
CA LEU A 181 -21.26 16.22 -40.92
C LEU A 181 -20.79 16.99 -42.17
N TYR A 182 -19.48 17.13 -42.39
CA TYR A 182 -18.95 17.94 -43.50
C TYR A 182 -18.70 17.16 -44.78
N TYR A 183 -18.40 15.87 -44.71
CA TYR A 183 -17.94 15.09 -45.88
C TYR A 183 -18.89 13.97 -46.31
N THR A 184 -20.02 13.77 -45.63
CA THR A 184 -20.99 12.73 -46.01
C THR A 184 -22.41 13.30 -46.19
N PRO A 185 -23.24 12.71 -47.07
CA PRO A 185 -24.61 13.15 -47.29
C PRO A 185 -25.61 12.53 -46.28
N TYR A 186 -25.13 11.97 -45.17
CA TYR A 186 -25.99 11.34 -44.17
C TYR A 186 -26.70 12.37 -43.29
N ASP A 187 -27.88 12.01 -42.81
CA ASP A 187 -28.66 12.78 -41.85
C ASP A 187 -27.80 13.22 -40.64
N SER A 188 -27.89 14.51 -40.26
CA SER A 188 -26.96 15.13 -39.31
C SER A 188 -27.05 14.50 -37.92
N ALA A 189 -28.28 14.27 -37.43
CA ALA A 189 -28.50 13.62 -36.14
C ALA A 189 -27.98 12.17 -36.14
N THR A 190 -28.18 11.45 -37.24
CA THR A 190 -27.63 10.10 -37.44
C THR A 190 -26.10 10.09 -37.45
N SER A 191 -25.48 11.05 -38.13
CA SER A 191 -24.02 11.21 -38.23
C SER A 191 -23.37 11.43 -36.87
N VAL A 192 -23.89 12.40 -36.09
CA VAL A 192 -23.37 12.72 -34.76
C VAL A 192 -23.58 11.56 -33.78
N LEU A 193 -24.76 10.94 -33.80
CA LEU A 193 -25.07 9.80 -32.94
C LEU A 193 -24.17 8.59 -33.24
N THR A 194 -23.90 8.33 -34.53
CA THR A 194 -22.99 7.27 -34.96
C THR A 194 -21.56 7.55 -34.51
N ALA A 195 -21.10 8.79 -34.62
CA ALA A 195 -19.77 9.18 -34.15
C ALA A 195 -19.62 9.03 -32.62
N ILE A 196 -20.65 9.38 -31.85
CA ILE A 196 -20.68 9.19 -30.40
C ILE A 196 -20.67 7.70 -30.04
N ALA A 197 -21.47 6.87 -30.72
CA ALA A 197 -21.44 5.42 -30.54
C ALA A 197 -20.03 4.87 -30.85
N ALA A 198 -19.40 5.30 -31.93
CA ALA A 198 -18.02 4.91 -32.23
C ALA A 198 -17.02 5.34 -31.13
N GLY A 199 -17.18 6.54 -30.58
CA GLY A 199 -16.38 7.01 -29.45
C GLY A 199 -16.58 6.16 -28.19
N PHE A 200 -17.82 5.86 -27.82
CA PHE A 200 -18.12 4.98 -26.68
C PHE A 200 -17.68 3.54 -26.90
N PHE A 201 -17.75 3.03 -28.12
CA PHE A 201 -17.16 1.74 -28.48
C PHE A 201 -15.65 1.71 -28.23
N ILE A 202 -14.92 2.79 -28.58
CA ILE A 202 -13.50 2.92 -28.26
C ILE A 202 -13.28 2.92 -26.74
N VAL A 203 -14.11 3.64 -25.97
CA VAL A 203 -14.06 3.61 -24.49
C VAL A 203 -14.24 2.18 -23.98
N VAL A 204 -15.25 1.45 -24.47
CA VAL A 204 -15.54 0.06 -24.10
C VAL A 204 -14.35 -0.84 -24.41
N LEU A 205 -13.76 -0.70 -25.60
CA LEU A 205 -12.64 -1.53 -26.06
C LEU A 205 -11.37 -1.28 -25.25
N LEU A 206 -10.97 -0.01 -25.08
CA LEU A 206 -9.78 0.34 -24.30
C LEU A 206 -9.93 -0.08 -22.83
N SER A 207 -11.12 0.11 -22.27
CA SER A 207 -11.42 -0.30 -20.89
C SER A 207 -11.45 -1.83 -20.74
N ALA A 208 -11.97 -2.55 -21.73
CA ALA A 208 -11.98 -4.02 -21.74
C ALA A 208 -10.56 -4.60 -21.86
N ILE A 209 -9.71 -4.04 -22.72
CA ILE A 209 -8.30 -4.44 -22.83
C ILE A 209 -7.59 -4.24 -21.50
N HIS A 210 -7.79 -3.08 -20.86
CA HIS A 210 -7.20 -2.83 -19.55
C HIS A 210 -7.67 -3.85 -18.49
N PHE A 211 -8.95 -4.21 -18.53
CA PHE A 211 -9.55 -5.17 -17.62
C PHE A 211 -8.99 -6.59 -17.82
N GLU A 212 -8.81 -7.03 -19.07
CA GLU A 212 -8.21 -8.34 -19.40
C GLU A 212 -6.69 -8.40 -19.13
N GLN A 213 -5.98 -7.27 -19.19
CA GLN A 213 -4.54 -7.22 -18.87
C GLN A 213 -4.25 -7.42 -17.38
N PHE A 214 -5.19 -7.08 -16.49
CA PHE A 214 -4.95 -7.06 -15.06
C PHE A 214 -5.49 -8.29 -14.33
N PHE A 215 -6.65 -8.81 -14.73
CA PHE A 215 -7.30 -9.92 -14.03
C PHE A 215 -6.99 -11.29 -14.65
N PRO A 216 -7.00 -12.37 -13.84
CA PRO A 216 -6.80 -13.72 -14.36
C PRO A 216 -7.78 -14.08 -15.48
N PRO A 217 -7.41 -15.01 -16.38
CA PRO A 217 -8.25 -15.40 -17.51
C PRO A 217 -9.65 -15.82 -17.08
N LYS A 218 -10.65 -15.41 -17.87
CA LYS A 218 -12.06 -15.70 -17.64
C LYS A 218 -12.34 -17.20 -17.65
N GLN A 219 -13.17 -17.65 -16.72
CA GLN A 219 -13.58 -19.05 -16.62
C GLN A 219 -15.10 -19.17 -16.78
N SER A 220 -15.53 -19.75 -17.89
CA SER A 220 -16.95 -19.88 -18.26
C SER A 220 -17.82 -20.57 -17.20
N ARG A 221 -17.23 -21.50 -16.42
CA ARG A 221 -17.93 -22.25 -15.36
C ARG A 221 -18.41 -21.37 -14.20
N ILE A 222 -17.77 -20.22 -13.97
CA ILE A 222 -18.04 -19.35 -12.82
C ILE A 222 -18.67 -18.00 -13.17
N TYR A 223 -19.03 -17.77 -14.44
CA TYR A 223 -19.70 -16.53 -14.90
C TYR A 223 -20.92 -16.17 -14.06
N TRP A 224 -21.65 -17.18 -13.62
CA TRP A 224 -22.93 -17.05 -12.93
C TRP A 224 -22.80 -16.99 -11.40
N SER A 225 -21.58 -16.99 -10.85
CA SER A 225 -21.36 -17.07 -9.39
C SER A 225 -22.01 -15.92 -8.63
N PHE A 226 -22.01 -14.72 -9.20
CA PHE A 226 -22.62 -13.54 -8.58
C PHE A 226 -24.15 -13.68 -8.42
N LEU A 227 -24.82 -14.53 -9.22
CA LEU A 227 -26.28 -14.73 -9.09
C LEU A 227 -26.66 -15.32 -7.72
N SER A 228 -25.75 -16.03 -7.06
CA SER A 228 -25.97 -16.53 -5.70
C SER A 228 -26.21 -15.41 -4.68
N TYR A 229 -25.73 -14.19 -4.95
CA TYR A 229 -25.88 -13.03 -4.07
C TYR A 229 -27.30 -12.45 -4.10
N PHE A 230 -28.11 -12.74 -5.11
CA PHE A 230 -29.54 -12.43 -5.08
C PHE A 230 -30.27 -13.24 -4.00
N GLY A 231 -29.83 -14.48 -3.73
CA GLY A 231 -30.36 -15.28 -2.64
C GLY A 231 -29.82 -14.87 -1.27
N LYS A 232 -28.56 -14.41 -1.22
CA LYS A 232 -27.90 -13.99 0.04
C LYS A 232 -28.35 -12.59 0.49
N TYR A 233 -28.39 -11.64 -0.45
CA TYR A 233 -28.56 -10.20 -0.20
C TYR A 233 -29.56 -9.55 -1.18
N PRO A 234 -30.82 -10.01 -1.26
CA PRO A 234 -31.81 -9.51 -2.24
C PRO A 234 -32.10 -8.00 -2.11
N SER A 235 -31.93 -7.44 -0.91
CA SER A 235 -32.13 -6.01 -0.65
C SER A 235 -31.23 -5.10 -1.49
N LEU A 236 -30.01 -5.55 -1.83
CA LEU A 236 -29.05 -4.72 -2.58
C LEU A 236 -29.54 -4.38 -4.00
N PHE A 237 -30.26 -5.31 -4.64
CA PHE A 237 -30.83 -5.07 -5.96
C PHE A 237 -31.84 -3.92 -5.91
N PHE A 238 -32.80 -3.99 -4.99
CA PHE A 238 -33.83 -2.96 -4.85
C PHE A 238 -33.26 -1.62 -4.37
N ILE A 239 -32.26 -1.63 -3.49
CA ILE A 239 -31.56 -0.39 -3.07
C ILE A 239 -30.94 0.30 -4.29
N GLY A 240 -30.21 -0.45 -5.14
CA GLY A 240 -29.63 0.09 -6.37
C GLY A 240 -30.71 0.65 -7.31
N THR A 241 -31.80 -0.08 -7.51
CA THR A 241 -32.93 0.39 -8.33
C THR A 241 -33.55 1.67 -7.77
N PHE A 242 -33.80 1.75 -6.46
CA PHE A 242 -34.41 2.92 -5.83
C PHE A 242 -33.49 4.15 -5.81
N PHE A 243 -32.18 3.96 -5.67
CA PHE A 243 -31.21 5.05 -5.76
C PHE A 243 -31.28 5.75 -7.12
N TYR A 244 -31.24 5.01 -8.23
CA TYR A 244 -31.33 5.60 -9.56
C TYR A 244 -32.75 6.05 -9.92
N ALA A 245 -33.78 5.28 -9.55
CA ALA A 245 -35.17 5.69 -9.78
C ALA A 245 -35.50 6.99 -9.04
N GLY A 246 -35.02 7.15 -7.80
CA GLY A 246 -35.22 8.35 -7.00
C GLY A 246 -34.66 9.62 -7.63
N VAL A 247 -33.58 9.51 -8.41
CA VAL A 247 -32.97 10.64 -9.15
C VAL A 247 -33.83 11.13 -10.31
N TYR A 248 -34.65 10.26 -10.92
CA TYR A 248 -35.38 10.60 -12.15
C TYR A 248 -36.91 10.56 -12.03
N ILE A 249 -37.47 10.01 -10.94
CA ILE A 249 -38.92 9.79 -10.81
C ILE A 249 -39.73 11.08 -10.90
N HIS A 250 -39.22 12.22 -10.40
CA HIS A 250 -39.88 13.51 -10.54
C HIS A 250 -39.88 14.02 -11.98
N SER A 251 -38.81 13.80 -12.76
CA SER A 251 -38.81 14.07 -14.20
C SER A 251 -39.84 13.21 -14.92
N PHE A 252 -39.92 11.92 -14.59
CA PHE A 252 -40.96 11.05 -15.15
C PHE A 252 -42.36 11.58 -14.83
N VAL A 253 -42.66 11.99 -13.60
CA VAL A 253 -43.97 12.60 -13.31
C VAL A 253 -44.33 13.75 -14.26
N TYR A 254 -43.35 14.57 -14.68
CA TYR A 254 -43.56 15.64 -15.67
C TYR A 254 -43.64 15.14 -17.11
N TRP A 255 -42.86 14.12 -17.49
CA TRP A 255 -42.93 13.51 -18.83
C TRP A 255 -44.32 12.88 -19.10
N PHE A 256 -44.99 12.45 -18.04
CA PHE A 256 -46.36 11.92 -18.06
C PHE A 256 -47.42 12.97 -17.68
N GLY A 257 -47.01 14.22 -17.49
CA GLY A 257 -47.82 15.32 -17.00
C GLY A 257 -48.42 16.19 -18.11
N PRO A 258 -49.11 17.29 -17.74
CA PRO A 258 -49.66 18.25 -18.69
C PRO A 258 -48.57 19.04 -19.44
N GLU A 259 -47.41 19.25 -18.81
CA GLU A 259 -46.24 19.95 -19.37
C GLU A 259 -45.33 19.03 -20.23
N GLN A 260 -45.90 17.95 -20.78
CA GLN A 260 -45.16 17.05 -21.65
C GLN A 260 -44.95 17.69 -23.03
N PHE A 261 -43.72 17.60 -23.54
CA PHE A 261 -43.36 17.88 -24.91
C PHE A 261 -42.75 16.60 -25.47
N ARG A 262 -43.16 16.20 -26.67
CA ARG A 262 -42.77 14.86 -27.11
C ARG A 262 -42.05 14.88 -28.47
N VAL A 263 -40.89 14.25 -28.60
CA VAL A 263 -39.96 14.43 -29.75
C VAL A 263 -40.03 13.21 -30.65
N ALA A 264 -40.09 13.41 -31.97
CA ALA A 264 -40.23 12.36 -32.98
C ALA A 264 -41.35 11.36 -32.67
N GLU A 265 -42.48 11.85 -32.19
CA GLU A 265 -43.67 11.05 -31.85
C GLU A 265 -43.44 9.94 -30.81
N HIS A 266 -42.29 9.87 -30.14
CA HIS A 266 -41.97 8.73 -29.29
C HIS A 266 -41.03 9.01 -28.14
N TYR A 267 -40.49 10.21 -27.97
CA TYR A 267 -39.83 10.62 -26.71
C TYR A 267 -40.73 11.57 -25.92
N ALA A 268 -40.89 11.42 -24.61
CA ALA A 268 -41.51 12.43 -23.74
C ALA A 268 -40.44 13.08 -22.91
N ILE A 269 -40.46 14.38 -22.92
CA ILE A 269 -39.65 15.21 -22.05
C ILE A 269 -40.53 16.33 -21.53
N SER A 270 -40.02 17.10 -20.60
CA SER A 270 -40.61 18.38 -20.23
C SER A 270 -39.49 19.40 -20.21
N PRO A 271 -39.17 20.06 -21.34
CA PRO A 271 -38.09 21.06 -21.40
C PRO A 271 -38.28 22.16 -20.36
N PHE A 272 -39.54 22.48 -20.04
CA PHE A 272 -39.91 23.37 -18.95
C PHE A 272 -39.28 22.94 -17.62
N PHE A 273 -39.38 21.67 -17.25
CA PHE A 273 -38.94 21.16 -15.94
C PHE A 273 -37.54 20.53 -15.97
N ASP A 274 -37.20 19.79 -17.03
CA ASP A 274 -35.95 19.06 -17.20
C ASP A 274 -34.73 19.99 -17.28
N LEU A 275 -34.89 21.19 -17.87
CA LEU A 275 -33.82 22.18 -17.94
C LEU A 275 -33.45 22.72 -16.53
N PRO A 276 -34.39 23.25 -15.71
CA PRO A 276 -34.13 23.52 -14.29
C PRO A 276 -33.55 22.34 -13.52
N VAL A 277 -34.05 21.12 -13.75
CA VAL A 277 -33.55 19.90 -13.09
C VAL A 277 -32.08 19.66 -13.42
N PHE A 278 -31.67 19.77 -14.69
CA PHE A 278 -30.28 19.57 -15.10
C PHE A 278 -29.34 20.56 -14.40
N TYR A 279 -29.63 21.86 -14.45
CA TYR A 279 -28.79 22.87 -13.80
C TYR A 279 -28.79 22.75 -12.27
N ALA A 280 -29.93 22.39 -11.67
CA ALA A 280 -30.00 22.16 -10.24
C ALA A 280 -29.19 20.91 -9.84
N TYR A 281 -29.17 19.87 -10.66
CA TYR A 281 -28.36 18.67 -10.41
C TYR A 281 -26.85 18.94 -10.51
N LEU A 282 -26.39 19.86 -11.36
CA LEU A 282 -24.97 20.26 -11.40
C LEU A 282 -24.46 20.79 -10.06
N THR A 283 -25.33 21.32 -9.21
CA THR A 283 -24.96 21.81 -7.87
C THR A 283 -24.53 20.70 -6.91
N VAL A 284 -24.83 19.43 -7.23
CA VAL A 284 -24.49 18.24 -6.43
C VAL A 284 -23.04 17.79 -6.65
N VAL A 285 -22.44 18.16 -7.78
CA VAL A 285 -21.14 17.68 -8.25
C VAL A 285 -19.99 17.91 -7.23
N PRO A 286 -19.83 19.10 -6.62
CA PRO A 286 -18.76 19.34 -5.64
C PRO A 286 -18.88 18.45 -4.39
N THR A 287 -20.11 18.11 -4.01
CA THR A 287 -20.39 17.27 -2.84
C THR A 287 -20.03 15.81 -3.08
N LEU A 288 -20.23 15.28 -4.29
CA LEU A 288 -19.77 13.93 -4.64
C LEU A 288 -18.25 13.80 -4.51
N VAL A 289 -17.50 14.82 -4.96
CA VAL A 289 -16.04 14.85 -4.82
C VAL A 289 -15.65 14.95 -3.34
N THR A 290 -16.28 15.87 -2.61
CA THR A 290 -15.99 16.10 -1.19
C THR A 290 -16.29 14.84 -0.37
N PHE A 291 -17.37 14.13 -0.66
CA PHE A 291 -17.71 12.87 0.00
C PHE A 291 -16.65 11.79 -0.20
N VAL A 292 -16.18 11.59 -1.44
CA VAL A 292 -15.12 10.58 -1.71
C VAL A 292 -13.84 10.92 -0.95
N VAL A 293 -13.42 12.19 -0.98
CA VAL A 293 -12.25 12.65 -0.22
C VAL A 293 -12.44 12.42 1.28
N SER A 294 -13.54 12.92 1.84
CA SER A 294 -13.86 12.85 3.27
C SER A 294 -13.91 11.41 3.79
N VAL A 295 -14.57 10.51 3.05
CA VAL A 295 -14.67 9.09 3.41
C VAL A 295 -13.30 8.42 3.39
N GLU A 296 -12.53 8.60 2.31
CA GLU A 296 -11.27 7.89 2.09
C GLU A 296 -10.12 8.45 2.95
N THR A 297 -10.14 9.74 3.29
CA THR A 297 -9.03 10.40 4.02
C THR A 297 -9.28 10.48 5.53
N SER A 298 -10.52 10.73 5.98
CA SER A 298 -10.85 10.92 7.40
C SER A 298 -11.62 9.74 8.00
N PHE A 299 -12.81 9.43 7.46
CA PHE A 299 -13.74 8.51 8.11
C PHE A 299 -13.28 7.04 8.08
N TYR A 300 -12.76 6.56 6.94
CA TYR A 300 -12.38 5.16 6.78
C TYR A 300 -11.29 4.72 7.76
N GLU A 301 -10.35 5.62 8.08
CA GLU A 301 -9.28 5.34 9.04
C GLU A 301 -9.84 5.02 10.43
N LYS A 302 -10.73 5.87 10.93
CA LYS A 302 -11.37 5.69 12.24
C LYS A 302 -12.32 4.49 12.25
N PHE A 303 -13.02 4.25 11.14
CA PHE A 303 -13.84 3.05 10.97
C PHE A 303 -12.99 1.78 11.06
N ARG A 304 -11.87 1.71 10.34
CA ARG A 304 -10.96 0.55 10.35
C ARG A 304 -10.36 0.35 11.73
N ALA A 305 -9.93 1.42 12.40
CA ALA A 305 -9.40 1.36 13.76
C ALA A 305 -10.41 0.74 14.74
N TYR A 306 -11.69 1.13 14.68
CA TYR A 306 -12.73 0.53 15.51
C TYR A 306 -12.87 -1.00 15.29
N TYR A 307 -12.94 -1.45 14.03
CA TYR A 307 -13.05 -2.90 13.75
C TYR A 307 -11.76 -3.67 14.01
N ASP A 308 -10.60 -3.05 13.85
CA ASP A 308 -9.30 -3.62 14.19
C ASP A 308 -9.21 -3.94 15.68
N LYS A 309 -9.64 -3.01 16.55
CA LYS A 309 -9.73 -3.27 18.00
C LYS A 309 -10.67 -4.41 18.35
N ILE A 310 -11.74 -4.62 17.59
CA ILE A 310 -12.66 -5.74 17.81
C ILE A 310 -12.05 -7.08 17.39
N LEU A 311 -11.32 -7.11 16.27
CA LEU A 311 -10.81 -8.35 15.68
C LEU A 311 -9.47 -8.80 16.28
N ASN A 312 -8.62 -7.85 16.70
CA ASN A 312 -7.23 -8.10 17.07
C ASN A 312 -6.95 -7.88 18.58
N GLY A 313 -7.94 -8.14 19.44
CA GLY A 313 -7.74 -8.26 20.89
C GLY A 313 -7.76 -6.95 21.69
N GLY A 314 -8.51 -5.92 21.27
CA GLY A 314 -8.67 -4.67 22.02
C GLY A 314 -9.55 -4.81 23.26
N THR A 315 -9.26 -4.04 24.31
CA THR A 315 -10.08 -4.02 25.54
C THR A 315 -11.43 -3.34 25.29
N LEU A 316 -12.42 -3.54 26.17
CA LEU A 316 -13.72 -2.84 26.09
C LEU A 316 -13.53 -1.30 26.08
N THR A 317 -12.53 -0.80 26.81
CA THR A 317 -12.18 0.62 26.85
C THR A 317 -11.67 1.10 25.50
N ASP A 318 -10.77 0.35 24.86
CA ASP A 318 -10.22 0.68 23.53
C ASP A 318 -11.30 0.68 22.46
N ILE A 319 -12.19 -0.34 22.48
CA ILE A 319 -13.33 -0.44 21.56
C ILE A 319 -14.28 0.74 21.78
N THR A 320 -14.56 1.12 23.02
CA THR A 320 -15.44 2.25 23.35
C THR A 320 -14.83 3.59 22.92
N LEU A 321 -13.52 3.76 23.07
CA LEU A 321 -12.81 4.98 22.66
C LEU A 321 -12.77 5.09 21.12
N ALA A 322 -12.36 4.02 20.44
CA ALA A 322 -12.34 3.96 18.98
C ALA A 322 -13.75 4.16 18.37
N LYS A 323 -14.79 3.62 19.03
CA LYS A 323 -16.19 3.89 18.69
C LYS A 323 -16.52 5.37 18.78
N LYS A 324 -16.21 6.03 19.90
CA LYS A 324 -16.49 7.46 20.11
C LYS A 324 -15.75 8.33 19.09
N GLU A 325 -14.49 8.01 18.79
CA GLU A 325 -13.73 8.71 17.75
C GLU A 325 -14.38 8.56 16.37
N MET A 326 -14.67 7.33 15.95
CA MET A 326 -15.35 7.06 14.70
C MET A 326 -16.71 7.79 14.60
N GLN A 327 -17.48 7.79 15.70
CA GLN A 327 -18.76 8.51 15.78
C GLN A 327 -18.60 10.02 15.62
N ARG A 328 -17.63 10.61 16.32
CA ARG A 328 -17.33 12.04 16.24
C ARG A 328 -16.91 12.41 14.84
N THR A 329 -15.98 11.67 14.25
CA THR A 329 -15.52 11.90 12.87
C THR A 329 -16.67 11.75 11.89
N LEU A 330 -17.52 10.73 12.00
CA LEU A 330 -18.69 10.56 11.13
C LEU A 330 -19.61 11.81 11.12
N ILE A 331 -19.92 12.35 12.30
CA ILE A 331 -20.79 13.54 12.42
C ILE A 331 -20.08 14.78 11.86
N GLN A 332 -18.78 14.94 12.15
CA GLN A 332 -17.98 16.04 11.61
C GLN A 332 -17.93 16.02 10.09
N GLU A 333 -17.66 14.87 9.49
CA GLU A 333 -17.60 14.70 8.03
C GLU A 333 -18.96 14.93 7.36
N ILE A 334 -20.06 14.42 7.92
CA ILE A 334 -21.41 14.70 7.41
C ILE A 334 -21.71 16.21 7.49
N SER A 335 -21.38 16.86 8.61
CA SER A 335 -21.61 18.30 8.80
C SER A 335 -20.80 19.12 7.79
N PHE A 336 -19.53 18.79 7.61
CA PHE A 336 -18.66 19.45 6.64
C PHE A 336 -19.18 19.30 5.20
N ILE A 337 -19.63 18.11 4.82
CA ILE A 337 -20.24 17.88 3.50
C ILE A 337 -21.51 18.74 3.32
N MET A 338 -22.35 18.84 4.35
CA MET A 338 -23.54 19.69 4.32
C MET A 338 -23.19 21.18 4.18
N GLU A 339 -22.15 21.65 4.87
CA GLU A 339 -21.63 23.02 4.77
C GLU A 339 -21.13 23.33 3.35
N VAL A 340 -20.36 22.42 2.76
CA VAL A 340 -19.88 22.55 1.38
C VAL A 340 -21.05 22.60 0.39
N GLN A 341 -22.01 21.66 0.49
CA GLN A 341 -23.18 21.70 -0.39
C GLN A 341 -23.99 22.99 -0.20
N LEU A 342 -24.16 23.47 1.04
CA LEU A 342 -24.88 24.71 1.31
C LEU A 342 -24.19 25.92 0.66
N LEU A 343 -22.85 25.99 0.74
CA LEU A 343 -22.08 27.03 0.06
C LEU A 343 -22.35 27.03 -1.45
N PHE A 344 -22.22 25.86 -2.10
CA PHE A 344 -22.47 25.75 -3.55
C PHE A 344 -23.94 26.01 -3.91
N THR A 345 -24.89 25.62 -3.05
CA THR A 345 -26.31 25.94 -3.20
C THR A 345 -26.52 27.46 -3.24
N ILE A 346 -25.97 28.20 -2.27
CA ILE A 346 -26.07 29.67 -2.20
C ILE A 346 -25.42 30.32 -3.43
N VAL A 347 -24.22 29.85 -3.81
CA VAL A 347 -23.50 30.35 -4.99
C VAL A 347 -24.31 30.10 -6.26
N SER A 348 -24.87 28.91 -6.44
CA SER A 348 -25.70 28.56 -7.59
C SER A 348 -26.99 29.37 -7.66
N LEU A 349 -27.62 29.68 -6.52
CA LEU A 349 -28.79 30.58 -6.49
C LEU A 349 -28.38 32.01 -6.90
N ALA A 350 -27.28 32.53 -6.35
CA ALA A 350 -26.79 33.87 -6.65
C ALA A 350 -26.37 34.02 -8.13
N LEU A 351 -25.60 33.06 -8.66
CA LEU A 351 -25.22 33.01 -10.06
C LEU A 351 -26.44 32.77 -10.96
N GLY A 352 -27.39 31.95 -10.50
CA GLY A 352 -28.60 31.63 -11.22
C GLY A 352 -29.43 32.86 -11.58
N ILE A 353 -29.55 33.82 -10.65
CA ILE A 353 -30.26 35.10 -10.86
C ILE A 353 -29.70 35.86 -12.07
N LYS A 354 -28.38 35.81 -12.29
CA LYS A 354 -27.72 36.57 -13.35
C LYS A 354 -27.59 35.78 -14.65
N ILE A 355 -27.22 34.50 -14.56
CA ILE A 355 -26.83 33.68 -15.72
C ILE A 355 -28.06 33.05 -16.39
N LEU A 356 -29.00 32.51 -15.61
CA LEU A 356 -30.11 31.72 -16.18
C LEU A 356 -31.03 32.55 -17.08
N PRO A 357 -31.45 33.78 -16.72
CA PRO A 357 -32.23 34.61 -17.63
C PRO A 357 -31.46 34.99 -18.91
N ALA A 358 -30.14 35.15 -18.83
CA ALA A 358 -29.30 35.49 -19.99
C ALA A 358 -29.18 34.35 -21.01
N ILE A 359 -29.35 33.10 -20.57
CA ILE A 359 -29.37 31.91 -21.44
C ILE A 359 -30.79 31.46 -21.82
N GLY A 360 -31.82 32.26 -21.50
CA GLY A 360 -33.19 32.04 -21.96
C GLY A 360 -34.14 31.38 -20.96
N PHE A 361 -33.80 31.30 -19.66
CA PHE A 361 -34.76 30.80 -18.66
C PHE A 361 -35.95 31.75 -18.49
N THR A 362 -37.15 31.18 -18.48
CA THR A 362 -38.36 31.90 -18.06
C THR A 362 -38.38 32.13 -16.54
N MET A 363 -39.19 33.08 -16.07
CA MET A 363 -39.33 33.36 -14.63
C MET A 363 -39.86 32.14 -13.86
N GLU A 364 -40.78 31.38 -14.43
CA GLU A 364 -41.30 30.16 -13.81
C GLU A 364 -40.25 29.05 -13.71
N GLN A 365 -39.45 28.86 -14.77
CA GLN A 365 -38.31 27.93 -14.74
C GLN A 365 -37.26 28.34 -13.72
N PHE A 366 -37.03 29.64 -13.55
CA PHE A 366 -36.15 30.18 -12.53
C PHE A 366 -36.67 29.90 -11.09
N TYR A 367 -37.98 30.06 -10.86
CA TYR A 367 -38.60 29.68 -9.58
C TYR A 367 -38.51 28.17 -9.33
N ALA A 368 -38.78 27.34 -10.34
CA ALA A 368 -38.61 25.90 -10.26
C ALA A 368 -37.15 25.53 -9.94
N PHE A 369 -36.18 26.13 -10.63
CA PHE A 369 -34.74 25.95 -10.37
C PHE A 369 -34.39 26.28 -8.92
N THR A 370 -34.88 27.41 -8.40
CA THR A 370 -34.59 27.85 -7.03
C THR A 370 -35.02 26.81 -6.00
N ILE A 371 -36.22 26.25 -6.14
CA ILE A 371 -36.74 25.22 -5.25
C ILE A 371 -36.01 23.88 -5.47
N LEU A 372 -35.72 23.53 -6.73
CA LEU A 372 -35.00 22.30 -7.07
C LEU A 372 -33.58 22.29 -6.51
N VAL A 373 -32.85 23.41 -6.52
CA VAL A 373 -31.52 23.52 -5.93
C VAL A 373 -31.56 23.21 -4.42
N LEU A 374 -32.56 23.73 -3.71
CA LEU A 374 -32.78 23.39 -2.29
C LEU A 374 -33.19 21.92 -2.11
N GLY A 375 -34.01 21.38 -3.02
CA GLY A 375 -34.39 19.98 -3.01
C GLY A 375 -33.19 19.05 -3.24
N TYR A 376 -32.30 19.39 -4.17
CA TYR A 376 -31.09 18.64 -4.46
C TYR A 376 -30.05 18.72 -3.34
N PHE A 377 -29.95 19.85 -2.62
CA PHE A 377 -29.18 19.95 -1.38
C PHE A 377 -29.62 18.90 -0.34
N LEU A 378 -30.93 18.80 -0.08
CA LEU A 378 -31.46 17.82 0.87
C LEU A 378 -31.32 16.39 0.35
N PHE A 379 -31.58 16.18 -0.94
CA PHE A 379 -31.48 14.87 -1.59
C PHE A 379 -30.06 14.33 -1.52
N ILE A 380 -29.04 15.10 -1.93
CA ILE A 380 -27.65 14.60 -1.92
C ILE A 380 -27.19 14.29 -0.50
N THR A 381 -27.59 15.11 0.46
CA THR A 381 -27.28 14.86 1.88
C THR A 381 -27.92 13.56 2.35
N ALA A 382 -29.20 13.33 2.05
CA ALA A 382 -29.88 12.08 2.39
C ALA A 382 -29.22 10.87 1.71
N PHE A 383 -28.82 11.03 0.44
CA PHE A 383 -28.14 10.00 -0.33
C PHE A 383 -26.79 9.62 0.30
N ILE A 384 -25.97 10.59 0.70
CA ILE A 384 -24.70 10.37 1.39
C ILE A 384 -24.90 9.67 2.73
N VAL A 385 -25.89 10.08 3.52
CA VAL A 385 -26.23 9.42 4.78
C VAL A 385 -26.61 7.95 4.55
N MET A 386 -27.40 7.66 3.51
CA MET A 386 -27.74 6.28 3.13
C MET A 386 -26.51 5.48 2.67
N LEU A 387 -25.56 6.09 1.94
CA LEU A 387 -24.31 5.43 1.59
C LEU A 387 -23.46 5.10 2.83
N MET A 388 -23.39 6.02 3.80
CA MET A 388 -22.73 5.76 5.09
C MET A 388 -23.41 4.61 5.86
N MET A 389 -24.75 4.52 5.82
CA MET A 389 -25.46 3.38 6.41
C MET A 389 -25.10 2.05 5.74
N LEU A 390 -24.89 2.02 4.42
CA LEU A 390 -24.41 0.82 3.72
C LEU A 390 -22.98 0.43 4.14
N TYR A 391 -22.15 1.41 4.53
CA TYR A 391 -20.83 1.17 5.08
C TYR A 391 -20.88 0.32 6.37
N PHE A 392 -21.92 0.53 7.17
CA PHE A 392 -22.23 -0.23 8.39
C PHE A 392 -23.10 -1.48 8.16
N ASP A 393 -23.32 -1.87 6.90
CA ASP A 393 -24.21 -2.95 6.46
C ASP A 393 -25.69 -2.82 6.89
N ASP A 394 -26.21 -1.59 7.15
CA ASP A 394 -27.63 -1.37 7.47
C ASP A 394 -28.54 -1.40 6.22
N ARG A 395 -28.51 -2.53 5.50
CA ARG A 395 -29.25 -2.72 4.24
C ARG A 395 -30.77 -2.61 4.42
N LYS A 396 -31.30 -3.04 5.56
CA LYS A 396 -32.75 -2.96 5.81
C LYS A 396 -33.20 -1.51 5.98
N GLY A 397 -32.46 -0.71 6.73
CA GLY A 397 -32.74 0.72 6.88
C GLY A 397 -32.71 1.44 5.54
N VAL A 398 -31.65 1.22 4.75
CA VAL A 398 -31.50 1.86 3.43
C VAL A 398 -32.60 1.46 2.45
N LEU A 399 -33.00 0.17 2.42
CA LEU A 399 -34.08 -0.29 1.55
C LEU A 399 -35.41 0.42 1.82
N ILE A 400 -35.77 0.56 3.11
CA ILE A 400 -37.02 1.20 3.52
C ILE A 400 -36.99 2.70 3.17
N ILE A 401 -35.89 3.38 3.50
CA ILE A 401 -35.77 4.83 3.33
C ILE A 401 -35.69 5.22 1.85
N SER A 402 -34.92 4.48 1.04
CA SER A 402 -34.85 4.71 -0.41
C SER A 402 -36.18 4.42 -1.12
N GLY A 403 -36.88 3.35 -0.73
CA GLY A 403 -38.23 3.07 -1.24
C GLY A 403 -39.24 4.15 -0.85
N LEU A 404 -39.19 4.62 0.40
CA LEU A 404 -40.00 5.74 0.89
C LEU A 404 -39.73 7.01 0.06
N PHE A 405 -38.46 7.32 -0.22
CA PHE A 405 -38.08 8.47 -1.04
C PHE A 405 -38.69 8.40 -2.44
N VAL A 406 -38.60 7.26 -3.14
CA VAL A 406 -39.17 7.11 -4.48
C VAL A 406 -40.69 7.34 -4.47
N VAL A 407 -41.41 6.75 -3.50
CA VAL A 407 -42.86 6.89 -3.38
C VAL A 407 -43.26 8.33 -3.04
N LEU A 408 -42.61 8.95 -2.06
CA LEU A 408 -42.88 10.34 -1.68
C LEU A 408 -42.53 11.29 -2.82
N ASN A 409 -41.40 11.09 -3.50
CA ASN A 409 -40.96 11.95 -4.59
C ASN A 409 -41.97 11.87 -5.76
N ALA A 410 -42.44 10.67 -6.12
CA ALA A 410 -43.49 10.52 -7.13
C ALA A 410 -44.81 11.19 -6.71
N ALA A 411 -45.33 10.87 -5.52
CA ALA A 411 -46.64 11.32 -5.07
C ALA A 411 -46.69 12.83 -4.80
N LEU A 412 -45.68 13.37 -4.12
CA LEU A 412 -45.61 14.80 -3.81
C LEU A 412 -45.32 15.61 -5.06
N THR A 413 -44.44 15.16 -5.96
CA THR A 413 -44.23 15.85 -7.25
C THR A 413 -45.50 15.88 -8.07
N PHE A 414 -46.23 14.75 -8.16
CA PHE A 414 -47.50 14.70 -8.86
C PHE A 414 -48.49 15.71 -8.27
N TRP A 415 -48.63 15.75 -6.95
CA TRP A 415 -49.52 16.68 -6.26
C TRP A 415 -49.11 18.14 -6.46
N THR A 416 -47.82 18.49 -6.30
CA THR A 416 -47.34 19.86 -6.42
C THR A 416 -47.38 20.37 -7.86
N MET A 417 -47.13 19.50 -8.84
CA MET A 417 -47.24 19.83 -10.27
C MET A 417 -48.65 20.30 -10.63
N HIS A 418 -49.69 19.60 -10.17
CA HIS A 418 -51.09 19.99 -10.42
C HIS A 418 -51.52 21.28 -9.70
N LYS A 419 -50.72 21.74 -8.72
CA LYS A 419 -50.95 22.99 -7.99
C LYS A 419 -50.08 24.14 -8.49
N GLY A 420 -49.22 23.92 -9.48
CA GLY A 420 -48.27 24.93 -10.00
C GLY A 420 -47.06 25.18 -9.10
N TYR A 421 -46.81 24.35 -8.08
CA TYR A 421 -45.66 24.48 -7.18
C TYR A 421 -44.49 23.61 -7.65
N HIS A 422 -43.91 23.95 -8.79
CA HIS A 422 -42.86 23.14 -9.41
C HIS A 422 -41.61 22.99 -8.52
N GLY A 423 -41.05 21.79 -8.46
CA GLY A 423 -39.88 21.46 -7.62
C GLY A 423 -40.18 21.21 -6.13
N LEU A 424 -41.30 21.69 -5.59
CA LEU A 424 -41.63 21.58 -4.16
C LEU A 424 -41.82 20.11 -3.72
N GLY A 425 -42.33 19.25 -4.60
CA GLY A 425 -42.51 17.83 -4.32
C GLY A 425 -41.19 17.11 -3.98
N LEU A 426 -40.15 17.33 -4.80
CA LEU A 426 -38.80 16.82 -4.55
C LEU A 426 -38.24 17.35 -3.24
N PHE A 427 -38.39 18.67 -2.97
CA PHE A 427 -37.91 19.29 -1.75
C PHE A 427 -38.53 18.64 -0.49
N LEU A 428 -39.85 18.48 -0.46
CA LEU A 428 -40.55 17.86 0.68
C LEU A 428 -40.19 16.38 0.84
N ALA A 429 -40.11 15.64 -0.27
CA ALA A 429 -39.72 14.23 -0.24
C ALA A 429 -38.28 14.06 0.30
N ALA A 430 -37.35 14.89 -0.16
CA ALA A 430 -35.96 14.88 0.28
C ALA A 430 -35.82 15.28 1.75
N LEU A 431 -36.57 16.28 2.22
CA LEU A 431 -36.57 16.71 3.63
C LEU A 431 -36.99 15.58 4.57
N LEU A 432 -38.12 14.92 4.28
CA LEU A 432 -38.63 13.81 5.07
C LEU A 432 -37.67 12.62 5.06
N THR A 433 -37.06 12.36 3.91
CA THR A 433 -36.08 11.28 3.74
C THR A 433 -34.80 11.56 4.52
N LEU A 434 -34.29 12.80 4.48
CA LEU A 434 -33.10 13.20 5.23
C LEU A 434 -33.32 13.04 6.74
N ALA A 435 -34.47 13.49 7.25
CA ALA A 435 -34.82 13.32 8.67
C ALA A 435 -34.86 11.84 9.07
N ALA A 436 -35.47 10.98 8.24
CA ALA A 436 -35.51 9.54 8.48
C ALA A 436 -34.11 8.90 8.42
N ALA A 437 -33.27 9.29 7.45
CA ALA A 437 -31.92 8.79 7.26
C ALA A 437 -31.00 9.16 8.42
N LEU A 438 -30.98 10.43 8.84
CA LEU A 438 -30.18 10.89 9.99
C LEU A 438 -30.63 10.23 11.29
N GLY A 439 -31.95 10.15 11.52
CA GLY A 439 -32.51 9.46 12.68
C GLY A 439 -32.09 7.99 12.73
N ARG A 440 -32.18 7.28 11.59
CA ARG A 440 -31.77 5.88 11.50
C ARG A 440 -30.26 5.69 11.68
N LEU A 441 -29.44 6.52 11.05
CA LEU A 441 -27.97 6.45 11.18
C LEU A 441 -27.53 6.67 12.62
N MET A 442 -28.04 7.71 13.29
CA MET A 442 -27.71 7.98 14.70
C MET A 442 -28.12 6.83 15.62
N LEU A 443 -29.32 6.26 15.43
CA LEU A 443 -29.78 5.11 16.19
C LEU A 443 -28.94 3.85 15.95
N TYR A 444 -28.52 3.62 14.71
CA TYR A 444 -27.70 2.47 14.33
C TYR A 444 -26.31 2.59 14.94
N VAL A 445 -25.64 3.72 14.69
CA VAL A 445 -24.26 3.98 15.11
C VAL A 445 -24.13 4.05 16.64
N ARG A 446 -25.13 4.60 17.34
CA ARG A 446 -25.15 4.57 18.83
C ARG A 446 -25.09 3.15 19.38
N ASN A 447 -25.78 2.23 18.72
CA ASN A 447 -25.88 0.81 19.10
C ASN A 447 -24.99 -0.10 18.25
N ILE A 448 -23.93 0.44 17.62
CA ILE A 448 -23.13 -0.31 16.66
C ILE A 448 -22.54 -1.59 17.27
N ASP A 449 -22.08 -1.57 18.51
CA ASP A 449 -21.51 -2.75 19.19
C ASP A 449 -22.51 -3.90 19.22
N TYR A 450 -23.79 -3.62 19.53
CA TYR A 450 -24.85 -4.62 19.49
C TYR A 450 -25.00 -5.22 18.09
N TYR A 451 -25.02 -4.38 17.06
CA TYR A 451 -25.10 -4.87 15.69
C TYR A 451 -23.83 -5.61 15.27
N THR A 452 -22.65 -5.23 15.73
CA THR A 452 -21.40 -5.91 15.42
C THR A 452 -21.33 -7.29 16.07
N PHE A 453 -21.63 -7.39 17.37
CA PHE A 453 -21.47 -8.65 18.13
C PHE A 453 -22.71 -9.55 18.08
N CYS A 454 -23.92 -8.99 18.10
CA CYS A 454 -25.15 -9.75 18.32
C CYS A 454 -25.99 -9.98 17.07
N SER A 455 -25.63 -9.40 15.91
CA SER A 455 -26.42 -9.56 14.68
C SER A 455 -26.15 -10.85 13.92
N GLN A 456 -25.09 -11.58 14.27
CA GLN A 456 -24.76 -12.86 13.63
C GLN A 456 -25.63 -13.98 14.22
N PRO A 457 -26.33 -14.77 13.39
CA PRO A 457 -27.16 -15.85 13.90
C PRO A 457 -26.26 -16.97 14.46
N ILE A 458 -26.38 -17.22 15.78
CA ILE A 458 -25.66 -18.28 16.53
C ILE A 458 -25.91 -19.67 15.95
N THR A 459 -27.03 -19.85 15.25
CA THR A 459 -27.35 -21.05 14.48
C THR A 459 -27.65 -20.64 13.04
N ALA A 460 -27.01 -21.30 12.07
CA ALA A 460 -27.35 -21.10 10.66
C ALA A 460 -28.87 -21.33 10.51
N PRO A 461 -29.66 -20.31 10.12
CA PRO A 461 -31.10 -20.48 10.06
C PRO A 461 -31.40 -21.63 9.08
N ARG A 462 -32.15 -22.63 9.55
CA ARG A 462 -32.69 -23.70 8.71
C ARG A 462 -33.35 -23.01 7.52
N LYS A 463 -32.78 -23.17 6.32
CA LYS A 463 -33.23 -22.52 5.07
C LYS A 463 -34.75 -22.48 5.04
N SER A 464 -35.35 -21.32 5.28
CA SER A 464 -36.81 -21.22 5.32
C SER A 464 -37.33 -21.60 3.94
N SER A 465 -38.38 -22.42 3.94
CA SER A 465 -38.93 -23.10 2.77
C SER A 465 -39.57 -22.18 1.73
N PHE A 466 -39.49 -20.85 1.90
CA PHE A 466 -40.07 -19.89 0.97
C PHE A 466 -39.45 -20.00 -0.45
N LEU A 467 -38.13 -20.19 -0.52
CA LEU A 467 -37.41 -20.40 -1.79
C LEU A 467 -37.61 -21.80 -2.39
N ARG A 468 -38.07 -22.79 -1.61
CA ARG A 468 -38.42 -24.12 -2.15
C ARG A 468 -39.81 -24.11 -2.80
N ARG A 469 -40.69 -23.16 -2.45
CA ARG A 469 -41.95 -22.91 -3.16
C ARG A 469 -41.77 -22.16 -4.48
N LEU A 470 -40.75 -21.31 -4.59
CA LEU A 470 -40.37 -20.59 -5.83
C LEU A 470 -39.51 -21.43 -6.80
N ARG A 471 -39.18 -22.67 -6.45
CA ARG A 471 -38.47 -23.63 -7.31
C ARG A 471 -39.40 -24.43 -8.23
N GLY A 472 -40.62 -23.93 -8.46
CA GLY A 472 -41.46 -24.29 -9.60
C GLY A 472 -41.10 -23.38 -10.77
N LYS A 473 -40.83 -24.00 -11.93
CA LYS A 473 -40.39 -23.37 -13.19
C LYS A 473 -41.10 -22.02 -13.45
N THR A 474 -40.34 -21.03 -13.95
CA THR A 474 -40.79 -19.77 -14.61
C THR A 474 -41.02 -18.46 -13.79
N SER A 475 -40.48 -18.26 -12.58
CA SER A 475 -40.75 -17.01 -11.83
C SER A 475 -39.62 -15.97 -11.72
N MET A 476 -38.39 -16.26 -12.17
CA MET A 476 -37.27 -15.30 -12.06
C MET A 476 -37.31 -14.23 -13.17
N THR A 477 -37.91 -14.55 -14.32
CA THR A 477 -38.22 -13.61 -15.40
C THR A 477 -39.39 -12.69 -15.06
N ALA A 478 -40.35 -13.12 -14.22
CA ALA A 478 -41.52 -12.33 -13.84
C ALA A 478 -41.18 -11.17 -12.91
N VAL A 479 -40.20 -11.32 -12.00
CA VAL A 479 -39.75 -10.23 -11.11
C VAL A 479 -39.04 -9.12 -11.90
N LEU A 480 -38.34 -9.49 -12.98
CA LEU A 480 -37.72 -8.53 -13.91
C LEU A 480 -38.74 -7.83 -14.83
N LEU A 481 -39.81 -8.54 -15.24
CA LEU A 481 -40.87 -8.00 -16.11
C LEU A 481 -41.76 -6.95 -15.41
N VAL A 482 -42.04 -7.11 -14.11
CA VAL A 482 -42.88 -6.16 -13.36
C VAL A 482 -42.17 -4.81 -13.14
N GLY A 483 -40.83 -4.80 -13.03
CA GLY A 483 -40.05 -3.55 -12.90
C GLY A 483 -39.96 -2.74 -14.19
N VAL A 484 -40.09 -3.38 -15.35
CA VAL A 484 -39.93 -2.75 -16.68
C VAL A 484 -41.26 -2.19 -17.21
N ALA A 485 -42.40 -2.78 -16.85
CA ALA A 485 -43.72 -2.36 -17.35
C ALA A 485 -44.17 -0.97 -16.85
N VAL A 486 -43.61 -0.47 -15.74
CA VAL A 486 -43.96 0.84 -15.16
C VAL A 486 -43.26 2.01 -15.90
N LEU A 487 -42.19 1.74 -16.65
CA LEU A 487 -41.35 2.77 -17.27
C LEU A 487 -41.74 3.14 -18.72
N LEU A 488 -42.70 2.44 -19.35
CA LEU A 488 -42.92 2.49 -20.81
C LEU A 488 -44.10 3.36 -21.29
N SER A 489 -44.84 4.07 -20.42
CA SER A 489 -46.18 4.58 -20.81
C SER A 489 -46.34 6.05 -21.26
N ALA A 490 -45.31 6.86 -21.54
CA ALA A 490 -45.58 8.22 -22.07
C ALA A 490 -44.48 8.76 -22.93
N CYS A 491 -44.75 8.85 -24.24
CA CYS A 491 -44.03 9.64 -25.23
C CYS A 491 -44.82 9.73 -26.56
N SER A 492 -45.09 10.94 -27.12
CA SER A 492 -45.34 11.33 -28.55
C SER A 492 -45.75 12.81 -28.82
N ASP A 493 -44.90 13.59 -29.51
CA ASP A 493 -45.21 14.79 -30.34
C ASP A 493 -44.96 16.24 -29.86
N ASN A 494 -44.46 17.19 -30.67
CA ASN A 494 -43.37 17.26 -31.68
C ASN A 494 -43.16 18.76 -32.02
N SER A 495 -42.02 19.08 -32.66
CA SER A 495 -41.76 20.16 -33.65
C SER A 495 -41.13 21.52 -33.24
N ASN A 496 -39.85 21.78 -33.57
CA ASN A 496 -39.22 22.55 -34.72
C ASN A 496 -39.27 24.10 -34.58
N ALA A 497 -38.30 24.96 -34.95
CA ALA A 497 -37.12 24.98 -35.83
C ALA A 497 -36.31 26.31 -35.55
N ASP A 498 -34.97 26.33 -35.45
CA ASP A 498 -33.96 26.91 -36.41
C ASP A 498 -33.51 28.36 -36.02
N MET A 499 -32.27 28.89 -36.16
CA MET A 499 -31.02 28.50 -36.86
C MET A 499 -29.87 29.54 -36.56
N LEU A 500 -28.58 29.14 -36.74
CA LEU A 500 -27.35 29.91 -37.15
C LEU A 500 -26.67 30.93 -36.18
N THR A 501 -25.34 31.20 -36.14
CA THR A 501 -24.04 30.58 -36.53
C THR A 501 -22.85 31.40 -35.93
N ASP A 502 -21.64 30.80 -35.99
CA ASP A 502 -20.30 31.39 -36.22
C ASP A 502 -19.31 31.73 -35.08
N GLU A 503 -18.38 30.77 -34.90
CA GLU A 503 -16.91 30.80 -34.98
C GLU A 503 -16.10 32.03 -34.49
N ASN A 504 -15.11 31.78 -33.61
CA ASN A 504 -13.70 31.71 -34.02
C ASN A 504 -12.73 31.26 -32.90
N ASP A 505 -11.64 30.66 -33.39
CA ASP A 505 -10.58 29.86 -32.77
C ASP A 505 -9.49 30.68 -32.02
N ILE A 506 -8.64 29.99 -31.24
CA ILE A 506 -7.16 30.12 -31.11
C ILE A 506 -6.66 29.36 -29.85
N GLY A 507 -5.99 28.22 -30.10
CA GLY A 507 -4.56 28.03 -29.83
C GLY A 507 -4.03 27.89 -28.40
N SER A 508 -3.70 26.65 -28.03
CA SER A 508 -2.98 26.20 -26.84
C SER A 508 -1.46 26.33 -26.95
N ASP A 509 -0.75 26.44 -25.82
CA ASP A 509 0.38 25.53 -25.48
C ASP A 509 0.92 25.74 -24.05
N ALA A 510 1.14 24.64 -23.32
CA ALA A 510 2.07 24.55 -22.19
C ALA A 510 2.43 23.07 -21.85
N PRO A 511 3.64 22.79 -21.30
CA PRO A 511 4.42 21.58 -21.54
C PRO A 511 4.40 20.52 -20.41
N SER A 512 4.82 19.31 -20.76
CA SER A 512 4.84 18.05 -19.98
C SER A 512 6.05 17.86 -19.05
N VAL A 513 5.84 17.27 -17.86
CA VAL A 513 6.88 16.89 -16.87
C VAL A 513 7.06 15.36 -16.80
N VAL A 514 8.32 14.90 -16.80
CA VAL A 514 8.78 13.50 -16.84
C VAL A 514 9.08 12.96 -15.42
N GLN A 515 8.72 11.70 -15.11
CA GLN A 515 9.02 10.98 -13.84
C GLN A 515 10.41 10.29 -13.87
N LYS A 516 11.17 10.32 -12.76
CA LYS A 516 12.44 9.60 -12.54
C LYS A 516 12.21 8.18 -11.98
N ILE A 517 13.11 7.23 -12.30
CA ILE A 517 13.10 5.79 -11.95
C ILE A 517 14.24 5.51 -10.94
N GLY A 518 13.98 4.97 -9.73
CA GLY A 518 14.97 4.61 -8.69
C GLY A 518 14.39 4.60 -7.26
N LEU A 519 15.11 4.06 -6.24
CA LEU A 519 14.74 4.21 -4.82
C LEU A 519 14.78 5.71 -4.47
N THR A 520 13.66 6.27 -4.04
CA THR A 520 13.56 7.70 -3.71
C THR A 520 12.93 7.85 -2.34
N GLU A 521 13.68 8.44 -1.41
CA GLU A 521 13.21 8.84 -0.09
C GLU A 521 13.19 10.35 0.09
N ASP A 522 12.48 10.83 1.12
CA ASP A 522 12.54 12.24 1.53
C ASP A 522 13.63 12.46 2.59
N LYS A 523 14.82 12.87 2.13
CA LYS A 523 15.99 13.18 2.99
C LYS A 523 15.72 14.28 4.02
N LYS A 524 14.69 15.10 3.85
CA LYS A 524 14.32 16.15 4.83
C LYS A 524 13.89 15.59 6.18
N LEU A 525 13.55 14.30 6.23
CA LEU A 525 13.24 13.63 7.47
C LEU A 525 14.38 13.79 8.49
N TYR A 526 15.64 13.66 8.05
CA TYR A 526 16.83 13.75 8.90
C TYR A 526 17.15 15.19 9.32
N GLU A 527 16.68 16.22 8.61
CA GLU A 527 16.88 17.63 8.99
C GLU A 527 16.22 17.99 10.35
N ARG A 528 15.29 17.13 10.82
CA ARG A 528 14.63 17.27 12.12
C ARG A 528 15.42 16.63 13.26
N ASP A 529 16.37 15.77 12.94
CA ASP A 529 17.14 15.03 13.91
C ASP A 529 18.31 15.90 14.41
N ASN A 530 18.67 15.76 15.68
CA ASN A 530 19.81 16.45 16.26
C ASN A 530 20.81 15.41 16.78
N ASP A 531 21.83 15.15 15.98
CA ASP A 531 22.83 14.10 16.19
C ASP A 531 23.60 14.23 17.50
N THR A 532 23.63 15.42 18.08
CA THR A 532 24.36 15.70 19.32
C THR A 532 23.45 15.86 20.54
N SER A 533 22.14 15.76 20.36
CA SER A 533 21.19 15.84 21.47
C SER A 533 21.16 14.53 22.25
N VAL A 534 20.86 14.62 23.55
CA VAL A 534 20.60 13.46 24.42
C VAL A 534 19.23 13.63 25.04
N VAL A 535 18.36 12.65 24.83
CA VAL A 535 17.00 12.63 25.41
C VAL A 535 17.03 11.90 26.76
N PRO A 536 16.70 12.55 27.88
CA PRO A 536 16.55 11.88 29.17
C PRO A 536 15.23 11.11 29.20
N MET A 537 15.30 9.79 29.19
CA MET A 537 14.14 8.90 29.19
C MET A 537 14.01 8.19 30.54
N TYR A 538 12.81 8.27 31.11
CA TYR A 538 12.43 7.70 32.40
C TYR A 538 11.45 6.55 32.17
N ILE A 539 11.80 5.36 32.64
CA ILE A 539 10.97 4.16 32.54
C ILE A 539 10.61 3.69 33.93
N THR A 540 9.31 3.63 34.24
CA THR A 540 8.82 2.95 35.44
C THR A 540 8.34 1.56 35.06
N ILE A 541 8.97 0.52 35.61
CA ILE A 541 8.56 -0.88 35.45
C ILE A 541 7.43 -1.15 36.44
N LEU A 542 6.30 -1.65 35.95
CA LEU A 542 5.13 -1.95 36.74
C LEU A 542 5.09 -3.44 37.12
N GLN A 543 4.32 -3.74 38.16
CA GLN A 543 4.05 -5.12 38.57
C GLN A 543 3.28 -5.87 37.49
N ASP A 544 3.69 -7.12 37.24
CA ASP A 544 3.00 -8.06 36.36
C ASP A 544 1.67 -8.52 36.99
N ASP A 545 0.82 -9.24 36.25
CA ASP A 545 -0.53 -9.62 36.70
C ASP A 545 -0.52 -10.29 38.09
N PRO A 546 -1.22 -9.74 39.09
CA PRO A 546 -1.24 -10.31 40.44
C PRO A 546 -1.86 -11.72 40.52
N ASP A 547 -2.57 -12.17 39.48
CA ASP A 547 -3.14 -13.52 39.38
C ASP A 547 -2.16 -14.56 38.78
N ASN A 548 -0.93 -14.16 38.41
CA ASN A 548 0.11 -15.06 37.93
C ASN A 548 0.86 -15.72 39.11
N ASP A 549 0.91 -17.05 39.15
CA ASP A 549 1.60 -17.82 40.20
C ASP A 549 3.13 -17.56 40.24
N GLN A 550 3.71 -17.06 39.13
CA GLN A 550 5.10 -16.58 39.04
C GLN A 550 5.18 -15.32 38.17
N PRO A 551 4.93 -14.12 38.74
CA PRO A 551 4.97 -12.86 37.98
C PRO A 551 6.41 -12.55 37.57
N LEU A 552 6.61 -12.16 36.31
CA LEU A 552 7.93 -11.77 35.82
C LEU A 552 8.37 -10.46 36.50
N THR A 553 9.60 -10.43 37.00
CA THR A 553 10.22 -9.23 37.59
C THR A 553 11.23 -8.58 36.63
N TRP A 554 11.57 -7.31 36.87
CA TRP A 554 12.65 -6.64 36.14
C TRP A 554 13.99 -7.36 36.32
N TYR A 555 14.23 -7.91 37.51
CA TYR A 555 15.40 -8.71 37.84
C TYR A 555 15.49 -10.00 37.01
N GLU A 556 14.37 -10.70 36.85
CA GLU A 556 14.27 -11.93 36.05
C GLU A 556 14.35 -11.65 34.56
N LEU A 557 13.62 -10.64 34.05
CA LEU A 557 13.68 -10.23 32.64
C LEU A 557 15.14 -9.97 32.22
N ASN A 558 15.94 -9.30 33.06
CA ASN A 558 17.34 -9.02 32.79
C ASN A 558 18.27 -10.24 32.88
N ARG A 559 17.78 -11.42 33.31
CA ARG A 559 18.55 -12.67 33.40
C ARG A 559 18.20 -13.68 32.34
N ILE A 560 17.15 -13.43 31.55
CA ILE A 560 16.84 -14.21 30.37
C ILE A 560 18.00 -14.09 29.37
N SER A 561 18.76 -15.16 29.22
CA SER A 561 19.86 -15.28 28.24
C SER A 561 19.51 -16.16 27.06
N GLU A 562 18.54 -17.08 27.21
CA GLU A 562 18.16 -17.97 26.12
C GLU A 562 17.36 -17.22 25.05
N ARG A 563 17.69 -17.50 23.78
CA ARG A 563 17.05 -16.83 22.63
C ARG A 563 15.54 -17.11 22.55
N MET A 564 15.12 -18.30 22.95
CA MET A 564 13.73 -18.77 22.85
C MET A 564 12.87 -18.37 24.05
N GLU A 565 13.48 -17.85 25.10
CA GLU A 565 12.79 -17.39 26.30
C GLU A 565 12.43 -15.90 26.10
N GLU A 566 11.12 -15.63 26.07
CA GLU A 566 10.55 -14.30 25.90
C GLU A 566 9.75 -13.89 27.13
N GLY A 567 9.69 -12.60 27.38
CA GLY A 567 8.90 -12.00 28.44
C GLY A 567 8.78 -10.49 28.22
N ASP A 568 7.66 -9.92 28.63
CA ASP A 568 7.41 -8.49 28.57
C ASP A 568 6.87 -7.95 29.90
N LEU A 569 7.25 -6.71 30.21
CA LEU A 569 6.79 -6.00 31.40
C LEU A 569 6.05 -4.74 30.99
N LYS A 570 4.97 -4.43 31.71
CA LYS A 570 4.25 -3.16 31.54
C LYS A 570 5.09 -2.01 32.07
N VAL A 571 5.11 -0.90 31.34
CA VAL A 571 5.92 0.27 31.69
C VAL A 571 5.19 1.59 31.52
N ILE A 572 5.66 2.58 32.27
CA ILE A 572 5.39 4.01 32.02
C ILE A 572 6.66 4.62 31.44
N VAL A 573 6.58 5.12 30.22
CA VAL A 573 7.67 5.78 29.48
C VAL A 573 7.43 7.27 29.47
N GLN A 574 8.41 8.04 29.93
CA GLN A 574 8.34 9.49 30.05
C GLN A 574 9.68 10.13 29.70
N GLU A 575 9.65 11.39 29.32
CA GLU A 575 10.84 12.24 29.20
C GLU A 575 10.92 13.21 30.39
N GLY A 576 12.15 13.63 30.71
CA GLY A 576 12.35 14.47 31.88
C GLY A 576 13.65 15.24 31.90
N ALA A 577 14.05 15.63 33.10
CA ALA A 577 15.27 16.38 33.31
C ALA A 577 16.52 15.50 33.09
N ALA A 578 17.64 16.09 32.64
CA ALA A 578 18.88 15.36 32.42
C ALA A 578 19.62 14.99 33.72
N ASP A 579 19.25 15.61 34.85
CA ASP A 579 19.90 15.47 36.16
C ASP A 579 19.34 14.32 37.01
N GLY A 580 18.42 13.52 36.48
CA GLY A 580 17.78 12.42 37.19
C GLY A 580 16.63 12.84 38.11
N SER A 581 16.24 14.13 38.13
CA SER A 581 15.16 14.62 39.00
C SER A 581 13.76 14.12 38.62
N GLY A 582 13.60 13.46 37.46
CA GLY A 582 12.38 12.80 37.04
C GLY A 582 11.71 13.41 35.80
N PRO A 583 10.51 12.92 35.45
CA PRO A 583 9.69 13.43 34.36
C PRO A 583 9.36 14.93 34.51
N LYS A 584 9.33 15.67 33.41
CA LYS A 584 9.15 17.14 33.43
C LYS A 584 7.94 17.59 32.61
N SER A 585 7.21 18.58 33.13
CA SER A 585 6.02 19.15 32.47
C SER A 585 6.33 19.63 31.05
N GLY A 586 5.49 19.24 30.11
CA GLY A 586 5.62 19.57 28.68
C GLY A 586 6.49 18.60 27.87
N MET A 587 7.09 17.59 28.50
CA MET A 587 7.83 16.52 27.83
C MET A 587 6.97 15.27 27.62
N PHE A 588 7.43 14.36 26.75
CA PHE A 588 6.68 13.15 26.41
C PHE A 588 6.27 12.34 27.64
N GLY A 589 5.04 11.85 27.67
CA GLY A 589 4.54 11.00 28.76
C GLY A 589 4.36 11.68 30.13
N TYR A 590 4.62 12.98 30.28
CA TYR A 590 4.47 13.66 31.58
C TYR A 590 3.04 13.56 32.13
N GLY A 591 2.92 13.26 33.43
CA GLY A 591 1.63 13.12 34.12
C GLY A 591 0.94 11.76 33.92
N THR A 592 1.54 10.86 33.13
CA THR A 592 1.05 9.48 32.97
C THR A 592 1.25 8.70 34.27
N THR A 593 0.21 7.99 34.71
CA THR A 593 0.19 7.14 35.91
C THR A 593 -0.11 5.67 35.60
N ASP A 594 -0.75 5.41 34.47
CA ASP A 594 -1.01 4.05 33.96
C ASP A 594 0.07 3.59 32.97
N ALA A 595 0.16 2.28 32.73
CA ALA A 595 1.05 1.71 31.73
C ALA A 595 0.79 2.33 30.34
N ASN A 596 1.83 2.88 29.71
CA ASN A 596 1.75 3.45 28.37
C ASN A 596 2.62 2.69 27.36
N GLY A 597 3.22 1.56 27.77
CA GLY A 597 3.92 0.66 26.86
C GLY A 597 4.28 -0.66 27.52
N THR A 598 4.96 -1.50 26.75
CA THR A 598 5.65 -2.70 27.26
C THR A 598 7.13 -2.64 26.92
N ILE A 599 7.96 -3.30 27.73
CA ILE A 599 9.39 -3.42 27.52
C ILE A 599 9.79 -4.89 27.44
N THR A 600 10.67 -5.21 26.49
CA THR A 600 11.27 -6.55 26.30
C THR A 600 12.77 -6.44 26.10
N LEU A 601 13.48 -7.55 26.26
CA LEU A 601 14.88 -7.64 25.88
C LEU A 601 15.03 -7.58 24.36
N ARG A 602 16.11 -6.91 23.91
CA ARG A 602 16.44 -6.76 22.50
C ARG A 602 17.76 -7.42 22.15
N GLY A 603 17.80 -7.98 20.94
CA GLY A 603 18.98 -8.57 20.33
C GLY A 603 19.09 -10.06 20.61
N ASN A 604 20.03 -10.71 19.93
CA ASN A 604 20.40 -12.10 20.17
C ASN A 604 21.65 -12.12 21.08
N THR A 605 22.83 -11.83 20.52
CA THR A 605 24.10 -11.80 21.26
C THR A 605 24.13 -10.75 22.37
N ALA A 606 23.42 -9.63 22.19
CA ALA A 606 23.32 -8.59 23.21
C ALA A 606 22.65 -9.07 24.52
N ARG A 607 21.92 -10.21 24.50
CA ARG A 607 21.35 -10.85 25.70
C ARG A 607 22.37 -11.63 26.53
N TYR A 608 23.64 -11.67 26.13
CA TYR A 608 24.73 -12.18 26.96
C TYR A 608 25.54 -11.06 27.64
N ALA A 609 25.35 -9.80 27.24
CA ALA A 609 26.04 -8.65 27.84
C ALA A 609 25.46 -8.27 29.21
N SER A 610 26.32 -7.90 30.17
CA SER A 610 25.86 -7.48 31.52
C SER A 610 24.92 -6.27 31.49
N GLN A 611 25.11 -5.35 30.54
CA GLN A 611 24.19 -4.24 30.30
C GLN A 611 23.29 -4.58 29.11
N ARG A 612 21.99 -4.73 29.37
CA ARG A 612 21.01 -5.17 28.37
C ARG A 612 20.60 -4.05 27.41
N SER A 613 20.16 -4.47 26.23
CA SER A 613 19.43 -3.62 25.29
C SER A 613 17.93 -3.93 25.37
N TYR A 614 17.10 -2.93 25.09
CA TYR A 614 15.65 -3.06 25.27
C TYR A 614 14.89 -2.69 24.01
N LYS A 615 13.73 -3.32 23.82
CA LYS A 615 12.72 -2.89 22.86
C LYS A 615 11.51 -2.43 23.66
N ILE A 616 11.04 -1.23 23.38
CA ILE A 616 9.86 -0.64 24.02
C ILE A 616 8.77 -0.52 22.96
N LYS A 617 7.57 -1.00 23.26
CA LYS A 617 6.40 -0.85 22.41
C LYS A 617 5.36 0.02 23.12
N LEU A 618 5.23 1.26 22.66
CA LEU A 618 4.25 2.21 23.17
C LEU A 618 2.84 1.77 22.79
N ASN A 619 1.91 1.81 23.74
CA ASN A 619 0.50 1.58 23.48
C ASN A 619 -0.14 2.83 22.85
N ASP A 620 -1.41 2.72 22.43
CA ASP A 620 -2.07 3.82 21.73
C ASP A 620 -2.27 5.08 22.58
N GLN A 621 -2.33 4.93 23.91
CA GLN A 621 -2.54 6.03 24.85
C GLN A 621 -1.29 6.90 25.02
N ALA A 622 -0.09 6.34 24.81
CA ALA A 622 1.17 7.09 24.87
C ALA A 622 1.33 8.11 23.74
N GLY A 623 0.60 7.94 22.62
CA GLY A 623 0.89 8.65 21.37
C GLY A 623 2.14 8.09 20.67
N LEU A 624 2.80 8.94 19.87
CA LEU A 624 4.04 8.60 19.15
C LEU A 624 5.21 9.39 19.73
N TRP A 625 6.35 8.73 19.91
CA TRP A 625 7.61 9.36 20.27
C TRP A 625 8.43 9.56 18.99
N HIS A 626 8.69 10.81 18.59
CA HIS A 626 9.37 11.14 17.32
C HIS A 626 8.79 10.42 16.09
N ASP A 627 7.47 10.36 15.99
CA ASP A 627 6.72 9.66 14.91
C ASP A 627 6.90 8.12 14.94
N GLN A 628 7.32 7.55 16.08
CA GLN A 628 7.57 6.12 16.28
C GLN A 628 6.76 5.56 17.46
N ARG A 629 6.41 4.28 17.35
CA ARG A 629 5.71 3.51 18.39
C ARG A 629 6.60 2.45 19.04
N THR A 630 7.55 1.91 18.29
CA THR A 630 8.50 0.92 18.78
C THR A 630 9.87 1.57 18.86
N LEU A 631 10.45 1.58 20.06
CA LEU A 631 11.75 2.19 20.34
C LEU A 631 12.76 1.08 20.60
N ASN A 632 13.79 1.00 19.78
CA ASN A 632 14.91 0.08 20.03
C ASN A 632 16.00 0.84 20.76
N LEU A 633 16.21 0.55 22.05
CA LEU A 633 17.28 1.14 22.85
C LEU A 633 18.48 0.18 22.88
N ASN A 634 19.50 0.50 22.09
CA ASN A 634 20.72 -0.28 22.01
C ASN A 634 21.77 0.24 23.00
N LYS A 635 22.36 -0.67 23.78
CA LYS A 635 23.44 -0.34 24.71
C LYS A 635 24.82 -0.32 24.05
N HIS A 636 24.99 -1.09 22.97
CA HIS A 636 26.26 -1.34 22.29
C HIS A 636 27.35 -1.84 23.26
N ALA A 637 27.02 -2.83 24.10
CA ALA A 637 27.88 -3.33 25.18
C ALA A 637 29.34 -3.62 24.76
N TYR A 638 29.54 -4.10 23.53
CA TYR A 638 30.84 -4.48 22.99
C TYR A 638 31.54 -3.38 22.18
N ASP A 639 30.86 -2.28 21.85
CA ASP A 639 31.47 -1.12 21.17
C ASP A 639 32.06 -0.18 22.23
N PRO A 640 33.41 -0.06 22.32
CA PRO A 640 34.04 0.84 23.28
C PRO A 640 33.68 2.32 23.01
N SER A 641 33.40 2.67 21.75
CA SER A 641 33.12 4.04 21.35
C SER A 641 31.66 4.47 21.62
N ARG A 642 30.74 3.49 21.70
CA ARG A 642 29.27 3.64 21.75
C ARG A 642 28.63 4.35 20.55
N ILE A 643 29.39 4.63 19.49
CA ILE A 643 28.93 5.49 18.38
C ILE A 643 28.98 4.83 17.01
N ARG A 644 29.58 3.63 16.85
CA ARG A 644 29.79 3.02 15.52
C ARG A 644 28.51 2.86 14.70
N ASN A 645 27.45 2.38 15.36
CA ASN A 645 26.16 2.18 14.69
C ASN A 645 25.55 3.51 14.22
N LYS A 646 25.55 4.53 15.11
CA LYS A 646 25.06 5.87 14.77
C LYS A 646 25.89 6.50 13.66
N LEU A 647 27.22 6.47 13.76
CA LEU A 647 28.14 6.96 12.73
C LEU A 647 27.82 6.37 11.34
N SER A 648 27.55 5.07 11.27
CA SER A 648 27.16 4.43 10.01
C SER A 648 25.84 4.95 9.47
N PHE A 649 24.80 5.05 10.30
CA PHE A 649 23.50 5.55 9.85
C PHE A 649 23.56 7.02 9.43
N ASP A 650 24.26 7.87 10.18
CA ASP A 650 24.47 9.29 9.84
C ASP A 650 25.16 9.43 8.46
N ILE A 651 26.09 8.52 8.12
CA ILE A 651 26.70 8.49 6.78
C ILE A 651 25.71 8.02 5.71
N PHE A 652 24.91 6.97 5.97
CA PHE A 652 23.89 6.50 5.02
C PHE A 652 22.83 7.56 4.69
N GLU A 653 22.53 8.47 5.62
CA GLU A 653 21.63 9.60 5.38
C GLU A 653 22.12 10.48 4.21
N THR A 654 23.45 10.60 4.04
CA THR A 654 24.05 11.42 2.97
C THR A 654 24.06 10.75 1.60
N LEU A 655 23.81 9.44 1.52
CA LEU A 655 23.91 8.67 0.27
C LEU A 655 22.59 8.73 -0.52
N PRO A 656 22.60 9.11 -1.82
CA PRO A 656 21.39 9.39 -2.59
C PRO A 656 20.54 8.14 -2.90
N SER A 657 21.16 6.97 -3.07
CA SER A 657 20.48 5.71 -3.45
C SER A 657 20.23 4.78 -2.26
N MET A 658 20.17 5.34 -1.06
CA MET A 658 20.04 4.62 0.20
C MET A 658 19.04 5.27 1.15
N THR A 659 18.31 4.43 1.87
CA THR A 659 17.50 4.82 3.02
C THR A 659 18.19 4.44 4.31
N SER A 660 18.37 5.39 5.22
CA SER A 660 18.98 5.17 6.53
C SER A 660 17.91 4.98 7.62
N LEU A 661 18.35 4.66 8.83
CA LEU A 661 17.49 4.59 10.02
C LEU A 661 17.79 5.78 10.92
N ARG A 662 16.76 6.48 11.37
CA ARG A 662 16.95 7.58 12.33
C ARG A 662 17.53 7.06 13.65
N THR A 663 18.42 7.84 14.25
CA THR A 663 19.07 7.51 15.53
C THR A 663 19.05 8.68 16.50
N GLN A 664 18.95 8.38 17.80
CA GLN A 664 18.90 9.39 18.86
C GLN A 664 19.62 8.89 20.12
N PHE A 665 20.55 9.67 20.70
CA PHE A 665 21.12 9.32 22.00
C PHE A 665 20.07 9.47 23.11
N VAL A 666 20.04 8.50 24.02
CA VAL A 666 19.11 8.42 25.15
C VAL A 666 19.90 8.22 26.43
N HIS A 667 19.64 9.05 27.44
CA HIS A 667 20.07 8.78 28.81
C HIS A 667 18.93 8.09 29.54
N LEU A 668 19.10 6.80 29.84
CA LEU A 668 18.03 5.99 30.40
C LEU A 668 18.05 5.99 31.94
N TYR A 669 16.90 6.23 32.53
CA TYR A 669 16.63 6.12 33.96
C TYR A 669 15.51 5.11 34.20
N VAL A 670 15.70 4.15 35.11
CA VAL A 670 14.71 3.08 35.38
C VAL A 670 14.27 3.09 36.83
N ARG A 671 12.98 2.99 37.08
CA ARG A 671 12.38 2.76 38.40
C ARG A 671 11.67 1.41 38.39
N ASP A 672 12.13 0.49 39.22
CA ASP A 672 11.56 -0.86 39.28
C ASP A 672 10.53 -1.03 40.41
N LEU A 673 9.25 -1.17 40.03
CA LEU A 673 8.13 -1.49 40.92
C LEU A 673 7.62 -2.93 40.75
N SER A 674 8.30 -3.76 39.94
CA SER A 674 7.81 -5.10 39.57
C SER A 674 7.65 -6.06 40.76
N GLU A 675 8.42 -5.86 41.83
CA GLU A 675 8.36 -6.65 43.08
C GLU A 675 7.40 -6.07 44.14
N GLY A 676 6.41 -5.25 43.75
CA GLY A 676 5.48 -4.61 44.70
C GLY A 676 6.10 -3.45 45.48
N GLY A 677 7.03 -2.72 44.83
CA GLY A 677 7.70 -1.55 45.39
C GLY A 677 6.76 -0.35 45.62
N LYS A 678 7.15 0.56 46.52
CA LYS A 678 6.44 1.83 46.72
C LYS A 678 6.68 2.79 45.54
N GLU A 679 5.69 3.59 45.17
CA GLU A 679 5.76 4.59 44.09
C GLU A 679 6.89 5.65 44.28
N ASP A 680 7.46 5.75 45.48
CA ASP A 680 8.54 6.68 45.84
C ASP A 680 9.96 6.13 45.64
N LYS A 681 10.14 4.91 45.11
CA LYS A 681 11.48 4.40 44.73
C LYS A 681 12.17 5.39 43.77
N PRO A 682 13.46 5.74 43.99
CA PRO A 682 14.18 6.63 43.09
C PRO A 682 14.38 5.98 41.73
N PHE A 683 14.60 6.80 40.71
CA PHE A 683 15.08 6.33 39.41
C PHE A 683 16.58 6.00 39.49
N GLU A 684 16.97 4.87 38.94
CA GLU A 684 18.36 4.45 38.80
C GLU A 684 18.89 4.85 37.42
N ASP A 685 20.14 5.32 37.37
CA ASP A 685 20.82 5.69 36.13
C ASP A 685 21.34 4.43 35.41
N TYR A 686 20.86 4.20 34.18
CA TYR A 686 21.27 3.07 33.32
C TYR A 686 22.30 3.49 32.25
N GLY A 687 22.72 4.75 32.25
CA GLY A 687 23.75 5.30 31.37
C GLY A 687 23.24 5.62 29.97
N LEU A 688 24.17 5.67 29.02
CA LEU A 688 23.90 6.03 27.63
C LEU A 688 23.37 4.84 26.81
N PHE A 689 22.38 5.12 25.97
CA PHE A 689 21.83 4.24 24.95
C PHE A 689 21.73 5.01 23.63
N THR A 690 21.65 4.25 22.53
CA THR A 690 21.29 4.80 21.22
C THR A 690 19.94 4.21 20.83
N GLN A 691 18.96 5.08 20.61
CA GLN A 691 17.71 4.69 19.99
C GLN A 691 17.93 4.50 18.49
N ILE A 692 17.42 3.40 17.93
CA ILE A 692 17.44 3.11 16.49
C ILE A 692 16.00 2.93 16.00
N GLU A 693 15.65 3.61 14.90
CA GLU A 693 14.32 3.49 14.30
C GLU A 693 13.95 2.04 13.97
N GLN A 694 12.71 1.65 14.26
CA GLN A 694 12.22 0.31 13.96
C GLN A 694 11.84 0.21 12.46
N PRO A 695 12.51 -0.63 11.66
CA PRO A 695 12.17 -0.83 10.25
C PRO A 695 10.88 -1.66 10.16
N ASN A 696 9.75 -0.98 10.01
CA ASN A 696 8.41 -1.53 9.86
C ASN A 696 7.56 -0.64 8.91
N GLU A 697 6.25 -0.88 8.84
CA GLU A 697 5.32 -0.05 8.05
C GLU A 697 5.41 1.45 8.37
N THR A 698 5.65 1.82 9.63
CA THR A 698 5.77 3.24 10.05
C THR A 698 7.07 3.85 9.56
N PHE A 699 8.18 3.11 9.62
CA PHE A 699 9.44 3.52 8.98
C PHE A 699 9.24 3.75 7.48
N LEU A 700 8.69 2.78 6.74
CA LEU A 700 8.45 2.95 5.30
C LEU A 700 7.61 4.21 5.02
N LYS A 701 6.54 4.42 5.80
CA LYS A 701 5.71 5.62 5.69
C LYS A 701 6.47 6.91 5.97
N ASN A 702 7.25 6.96 7.04
CA ASN A 702 7.99 8.16 7.46
C ASN A 702 9.05 8.55 6.42
N HIS A 703 9.68 7.56 5.78
CA HIS A 703 10.70 7.72 4.74
C HIS A 703 10.13 7.90 3.32
N TRP A 704 8.80 8.05 3.19
CA TRP A 704 8.10 8.19 1.91
C TRP A 704 8.23 6.97 0.96
N LEU A 705 8.57 5.82 1.52
CA LEU A 705 8.52 4.53 0.85
C LEU A 705 7.09 3.96 0.88
N ASP A 706 6.85 2.84 0.19
CA ASP A 706 5.54 2.18 0.14
C ASP A 706 5.30 1.42 1.46
N PRO A 707 4.38 1.88 2.34
CA PRO A 707 4.12 1.22 3.63
C PRO A 707 3.54 -0.19 3.47
N TYR A 708 2.99 -0.54 2.31
CA TYR A 708 2.45 -1.88 2.01
C TYR A 708 3.43 -2.76 1.24
N GLY A 709 4.67 -2.30 1.08
CA GLY A 709 5.75 -3.06 0.49
C GLY A 709 6.14 -4.29 1.32
N GLN A 710 6.89 -5.18 0.68
CA GLN A 710 7.55 -6.27 1.37
C GLN A 710 8.83 -5.72 2.02
N LEU A 711 9.03 -6.03 3.29
CA LEU A 711 10.21 -5.65 4.05
C LEU A 711 10.62 -6.84 4.90
N TYR A 712 11.82 -7.35 4.65
CA TYR A 712 12.40 -8.47 5.40
C TYR A 712 13.72 -8.04 6.01
N LYS A 713 14.04 -8.56 7.18
CA LYS A 713 15.38 -8.43 7.77
C LYS A 713 16.11 -9.75 7.68
N ALA A 714 17.35 -9.72 7.18
CA ALA A 714 18.20 -10.90 7.10
C ALA A 714 18.53 -11.43 8.51
N VAL A 715 18.21 -12.70 8.75
CA VAL A 715 18.52 -13.43 10.01
C VAL A 715 19.55 -14.52 9.79
N MET A 716 19.56 -15.20 8.63
CA MET A 716 20.64 -16.05 8.13
C MET A 716 20.26 -16.39 6.69
N PHE A 717 20.61 -15.50 5.77
CA PHE A 717 20.07 -15.49 4.41
C PHE A 717 21.12 -15.24 3.33
N GLU A 718 21.59 -16.33 2.73
CA GLU A 718 22.64 -16.38 1.71
C GLU A 718 22.06 -16.45 0.28
N PHE A 719 20.78 -16.07 0.09
CA PHE A 719 20.05 -16.12 -1.18
C PHE A 719 19.90 -17.52 -1.81
N PHE A 720 20.05 -18.60 -1.04
CA PHE A 720 19.57 -19.92 -1.47
C PHE A 720 18.03 -19.98 -1.44
N ARG A 721 17.45 -20.98 -2.12
CA ARG A 721 16.01 -21.09 -2.26
C ARG A 721 15.28 -21.45 -0.95
N TYR A 722 15.89 -22.26 -0.08
CA TYR A 722 15.30 -22.70 1.21
C TYR A 722 13.83 -23.16 1.10
N PRO A 723 13.51 -24.20 0.31
CA PRO A 723 12.12 -24.61 0.06
C PRO A 723 11.39 -25.15 1.29
N GLU A 724 12.11 -25.53 2.35
CA GLU A 724 11.49 -25.97 3.61
C GLU A 724 11.15 -24.81 4.55
N GLU A 725 11.94 -23.74 4.54
CA GLU A 725 11.72 -22.57 5.39
C GLU A 725 10.93 -21.46 4.67
N ILE A 726 11.20 -21.22 3.39
CA ILE A 726 10.60 -20.14 2.59
C ILE A 726 9.52 -20.72 1.67
N LYS A 727 8.27 -20.71 2.15
CA LYS A 727 7.08 -21.17 1.41
C LYS A 727 6.08 -20.03 1.19
N PRO A 728 5.22 -20.09 0.16
CA PRO A 728 4.11 -19.15 0.02
C PRO A 728 3.16 -19.24 1.22
N LEU A 729 2.52 -18.12 1.60
CA LEU A 729 1.54 -18.10 2.69
C LEU A 729 0.34 -19.05 2.43
N SER A 730 0.08 -19.37 1.17
CA SER A 730 -0.97 -20.31 0.76
C SER A 730 -0.60 -21.79 0.89
N ASP A 731 0.67 -22.10 1.20
CA ASP A 731 1.15 -23.47 1.40
C ASP A 731 0.65 -24.02 2.76
N PRO A 732 0.03 -25.21 2.82
CA PRO A 732 -0.43 -25.82 4.07
C PRO A 732 0.67 -26.08 5.10
N ASN A 733 1.93 -26.18 4.67
CA ASN A 733 3.10 -26.40 5.52
C ASN A 733 3.87 -25.10 5.80
N TYR A 734 3.30 -23.93 5.48
CA TYR A 734 3.91 -22.66 5.85
C TYR A 734 3.95 -22.52 7.38
N ASP A 735 5.16 -22.27 7.89
CA ASP A 735 5.42 -21.96 9.29
C ASP A 735 6.20 -20.66 9.36
N LYS A 736 5.58 -19.64 9.97
CA LYS A 736 6.19 -18.31 10.12
C LYS A 736 7.46 -18.36 10.97
N ALA A 737 7.47 -19.10 12.07
CA ALA A 737 8.64 -19.19 12.94
C ALA A 737 9.81 -19.85 12.19
N LEU A 738 9.53 -20.87 11.37
CA LEU A 738 10.53 -21.48 10.51
C LEU A 738 11.03 -20.53 9.42
N PHE A 739 10.13 -19.77 8.78
CA PHE A 739 10.48 -18.73 7.80
C PHE A 739 11.42 -17.68 8.42
N GLU A 740 11.09 -17.20 9.62
CA GLU A 740 11.82 -16.14 10.32
C GLU A 740 13.19 -16.62 10.87
N THR A 741 13.52 -17.91 10.77
CA THR A 741 14.91 -18.38 10.93
C THR A 741 15.83 -17.89 9.82
N ARG A 742 15.28 -17.50 8.67
CA ARG A 742 16.01 -16.95 7.51
C ARG A 742 15.79 -15.46 7.37
N LEU A 743 14.53 -15.02 7.39
CA LEU A 743 14.11 -13.65 7.13
C LEU A 743 12.99 -13.22 8.08
N GLU A 744 13.25 -12.28 8.99
CA GLU A 744 12.23 -11.70 9.88
C GLU A 744 11.27 -10.82 9.05
N ILE A 745 9.95 -11.00 9.22
CA ILE A 745 8.92 -10.36 8.39
C ILE A 745 8.51 -9.03 9.03
N ASN A 746 9.00 -7.93 8.46
CA ASN A 746 8.78 -6.57 8.99
C ASN A 746 7.75 -5.74 8.20
N GLY A 747 7.31 -6.24 7.04
CA GLY A 747 6.32 -5.61 6.17
C GLY A 747 5.22 -6.59 5.77
N ARG A 748 4.82 -6.55 4.49
CA ARG A 748 3.74 -7.41 3.99
C ARG A 748 4.14 -8.89 3.91
N GLU A 749 3.29 -9.74 4.48
CA GLU A 749 3.43 -11.20 4.56
C GLU A 749 2.88 -11.91 3.30
N GLU A 750 3.39 -11.54 2.13
CA GLU A 750 3.18 -12.25 0.86
C GLU A 750 4.55 -12.55 0.26
N HIS A 751 4.85 -13.81 -0.07
CA HIS A 751 6.23 -14.25 -0.33
C HIS A 751 6.49 -14.63 -1.79
N GLU A 752 5.48 -14.57 -2.66
CA GLU A 752 5.56 -15.02 -4.05
C GLU A 752 6.64 -14.26 -4.85
N LYS A 753 6.75 -12.94 -4.65
CA LYS A 753 7.79 -12.13 -5.30
C LYS A 753 9.20 -12.48 -4.79
N LEU A 754 9.34 -12.79 -3.50
CA LEU A 754 10.62 -13.19 -2.89
C LEU A 754 11.04 -14.55 -3.45
N ILE A 755 10.10 -15.50 -3.48
CA ILE A 755 10.31 -16.84 -4.04
C ILE A 755 10.68 -16.75 -5.51
N ALA A 756 9.97 -15.95 -6.31
CA ALA A 756 10.29 -15.79 -7.74
C ALA A 756 11.71 -15.22 -7.96
N MET A 757 12.14 -14.26 -7.14
CA MET A 757 13.51 -13.76 -7.17
C MET A 757 14.50 -14.87 -6.81
N LEU A 758 14.23 -15.64 -5.75
CA LEU A 758 15.11 -16.72 -5.31
C LEU A 758 15.24 -17.84 -6.35
N GLU A 759 14.16 -18.23 -7.01
CA GLU A 759 14.20 -19.22 -8.09
C GLU A 759 15.11 -18.75 -9.24
N ASP A 760 14.99 -17.49 -9.66
CA ASP A 760 15.82 -16.94 -10.73
C ASP A 760 17.30 -16.81 -10.30
N VAL A 761 17.57 -16.39 -9.06
CA VAL A 761 18.92 -16.33 -8.47
C VAL A 761 19.56 -17.73 -8.37
N ASN A 762 18.77 -18.77 -8.12
CA ASN A 762 19.29 -20.14 -7.97
C ASN A 762 19.39 -20.90 -9.31
N ASN A 763 18.73 -20.41 -10.36
CA ASN A 763 18.78 -20.98 -11.70
C ASN A 763 20.02 -20.52 -12.50
N MET A 764 21.00 -21.42 -12.65
CA MET A 764 22.26 -21.16 -13.36
C MET A 764 22.11 -21.03 -14.88
N ALA A 765 20.95 -21.35 -15.45
CA ALA A 765 20.68 -21.17 -16.88
C ALA A 765 20.30 -19.73 -17.25
N ILE A 766 19.91 -18.91 -16.28
CA ILE A 766 19.59 -17.48 -16.49
C ILE A 766 20.86 -16.67 -16.27
N PRO A 767 21.34 -15.85 -17.21
CA PRO A 767 22.45 -14.92 -16.98
C PRO A 767 22.23 -14.05 -15.74
N ILE A 768 23.29 -13.74 -14.98
CA ILE A 768 23.15 -12.96 -13.75
C ILE A 768 22.67 -11.52 -14.03
N ASP A 769 23.03 -10.97 -15.19
CA ASP A 769 22.62 -9.63 -15.63
C ASP A 769 21.10 -9.54 -15.79
N ASP A 770 20.49 -10.56 -16.42
CA ASP A 770 19.03 -10.65 -16.58
C ASP A 770 18.32 -10.76 -15.22
N VAL A 771 18.93 -11.46 -14.25
CA VAL A 771 18.40 -11.55 -12.88
C VAL A 771 18.41 -10.18 -12.21
N PHE A 772 19.50 -9.42 -12.33
CA PHE A 772 19.60 -8.05 -11.80
C PHE A 772 18.64 -7.10 -12.52
N GLU A 773 18.59 -7.12 -13.86
CA GLU A 773 17.68 -6.30 -14.65
C GLU A 773 16.21 -6.55 -14.28
N LYS A 774 15.86 -7.78 -13.89
CA LYS A 774 14.49 -8.10 -13.46
C LYS A 774 14.21 -7.74 -12.00
N HIS A 775 15.11 -8.11 -11.09
CA HIS A 775 14.80 -8.20 -9.66
C HIS A 775 15.53 -7.19 -8.77
N PHE A 776 16.61 -6.54 -9.21
CA PHE A 776 17.42 -5.71 -8.31
C PHE A 776 17.70 -4.32 -8.91
N ASP A 777 17.76 -3.31 -8.06
CA ASP A 777 18.29 -2.01 -8.46
C ASP A 777 19.82 -2.05 -8.34
N LEU A 778 20.50 -1.95 -9.49
CA LEU A 778 21.95 -2.16 -9.57
C LEU A 778 22.72 -1.08 -8.79
N ASP A 779 22.29 0.18 -8.89
CA ASP A 779 22.96 1.29 -8.20
C ASP A 779 22.80 1.16 -6.68
N ASN A 780 21.59 0.88 -6.19
CA ASN A 780 21.37 0.62 -4.77
C ASN A 780 22.20 -0.57 -4.25
N TYR A 781 22.26 -1.68 -5.00
CA TYR A 781 23.06 -2.85 -4.62
C TYR A 781 24.57 -2.54 -4.54
N LEU A 782 25.12 -1.88 -5.57
CA LEU A 782 26.54 -1.51 -5.58
C LEU A 782 26.86 -0.49 -4.49
N THR A 783 25.98 0.48 -4.24
CA THR A 783 26.13 1.44 -3.13
C THR A 783 26.16 0.72 -1.78
N TRP A 784 25.28 -0.27 -1.58
CA TRP A 784 25.27 -1.09 -0.35
C TRP A 784 26.56 -1.87 -0.18
N ALA A 785 27.01 -2.59 -1.21
CA ALA A 785 28.22 -3.40 -1.16
C ALA A 785 29.47 -2.53 -0.90
N ALA A 786 29.60 -1.43 -1.63
CA ALA A 786 30.72 -0.50 -1.50
C ALA A 786 30.76 0.17 -0.11
N ALA A 787 29.60 0.59 0.43
CA ALA A 787 29.54 1.17 1.77
C ALA A 787 29.97 0.18 2.85
N ASN A 788 29.54 -1.08 2.78
CA ASN A 788 29.95 -2.11 3.72
C ASN A 788 31.45 -2.40 3.68
N ILE A 789 32.05 -2.40 2.49
CA ILE A 789 33.49 -2.55 2.33
C ILE A 789 34.21 -1.35 2.98
N LEU A 790 33.83 -0.12 2.64
CA LEU A 790 34.49 1.08 3.16
C LEU A 790 34.34 1.25 4.69
N MET A 791 33.22 0.82 5.26
CA MET A 791 32.98 0.84 6.71
C MET A 791 33.52 -0.42 7.43
N ASP A 792 34.13 -1.37 6.73
CA ASP A 792 34.58 -2.66 7.28
C ASP A 792 33.48 -3.46 8.02
N ASN A 793 32.24 -3.46 7.52
CA ASN A 793 31.16 -4.28 8.08
C ASN A 793 31.11 -5.65 7.38
N MET A 794 31.65 -6.69 8.03
CA MET A 794 31.85 -8.01 7.42
C MET A 794 30.69 -8.99 7.68
N ASP A 795 29.75 -8.66 8.54
CA ASP A 795 28.61 -9.54 8.86
C ASP A 795 27.40 -9.30 7.94
N THR A 796 27.62 -8.63 6.80
CA THR A 796 26.59 -8.37 5.79
C THR A 796 26.50 -9.43 4.70
N ASN A 797 27.22 -10.54 4.83
CA ASN A 797 27.20 -11.64 3.86
C ASN A 797 25.92 -12.49 3.93
N ALA A 798 25.32 -12.59 5.11
CA ALA A 798 24.08 -13.33 5.39
C ALA A 798 23.16 -12.65 6.44
N HIS A 799 23.64 -11.59 7.09
CA HIS A 799 22.93 -10.83 8.15
C HIS A 799 23.00 -9.32 7.87
N ASN A 800 22.50 -8.50 8.80
CA ASN A 800 22.77 -7.05 8.88
C ASN A 800 22.38 -6.24 7.63
N PHE A 801 21.33 -6.67 6.94
CA PHE A 801 20.63 -5.87 5.94
C PHE A 801 19.13 -6.13 5.96
N LEU A 802 18.39 -5.17 5.41
CA LEU A 802 16.97 -5.29 5.09
C LEU A 802 16.81 -5.46 3.59
N LEU A 803 15.83 -6.26 3.19
CA LEU A 803 15.41 -6.41 1.81
C LEU A 803 14.01 -5.81 1.66
N TYR A 804 13.92 -4.73 0.89
CA TYR A 804 12.68 -3.98 0.67
C TYR A 804 12.23 -4.06 -0.79
N SER A 805 10.94 -4.22 -1.03
CA SER A 805 10.38 -4.08 -2.37
C SER A 805 8.96 -3.49 -2.36
N PRO A 806 8.72 -2.35 -3.04
CA PRO A 806 7.39 -1.76 -3.19
C PRO A 806 6.39 -2.72 -3.82
N LEU A 807 5.10 -2.58 -3.51
CA LEU A 807 4.08 -3.52 -3.99
C LEU A 807 3.99 -3.55 -5.52
N ASN A 808 4.11 -2.38 -6.16
CA ASN A 808 3.99 -2.21 -7.61
C ASN A 808 5.34 -2.25 -8.35
N SER A 809 6.38 -2.82 -7.72
CA SER A 809 7.71 -2.98 -8.33
C SER A 809 8.15 -4.44 -8.27
N SER A 810 8.88 -4.87 -9.30
CA SER A 810 9.61 -6.14 -9.30
C SER A 810 10.99 -6.03 -8.65
N LYS A 811 11.45 -4.80 -8.36
CA LYS A 811 12.80 -4.52 -7.86
C LYS A 811 12.89 -4.62 -6.35
N TRP A 812 13.94 -5.27 -5.88
CA TRP A 812 14.38 -5.36 -4.50
C TRP A 812 15.51 -4.38 -4.25
N TYR A 813 15.48 -3.78 -3.07
CA TYR A 813 16.43 -2.80 -2.57
C TYR A 813 17.03 -3.29 -1.25
N PHE A 814 18.34 -3.08 -1.09
CA PHE A 814 19.08 -3.32 0.13
C PHE A 814 19.06 -2.05 0.99
N LEU A 815 18.68 -2.20 2.26
CA LEU A 815 18.76 -1.12 3.25
C LEU A 815 19.66 -1.57 4.42
N PRO A 816 20.37 -0.64 5.09
CA PRO A 816 21.30 -0.95 6.17
C PRO A 816 20.57 -1.39 7.45
N TRP A 817 21.18 -2.31 8.21
CA TRP A 817 20.77 -2.68 9.56
C TRP A 817 21.99 -3.15 10.36
N ASP A 818 22.09 -2.78 11.64
CA ASP A 818 23.10 -3.26 12.60
C ASP A 818 24.58 -3.10 12.17
N TYR A 819 25.10 -1.88 12.31
CA TYR A 819 26.45 -1.50 11.89
C TYR A 819 27.44 -1.29 13.06
N ASP A 820 27.10 -1.69 14.29
CA ASP A 820 28.03 -1.57 15.42
C ASP A 820 29.24 -2.49 15.31
N GLY A 821 29.11 -3.65 14.65
CA GLY A 821 30.21 -4.56 14.33
C GLY A 821 31.21 -4.04 13.29
N GLY A 822 30.86 -2.97 12.57
CA GLY A 822 31.73 -2.35 11.58
C GLY A 822 32.90 -1.58 12.20
N TRP A 823 33.58 -0.80 11.37
CA TRP A 823 34.69 0.07 11.75
C TRP A 823 35.81 -0.70 12.47
N GLU A 824 36.19 -1.85 11.90
CA GLU A 824 37.19 -2.81 12.41
C GLU A 824 36.89 -3.42 13.78
N LEU A 825 35.69 -3.22 14.37
CA LEU A 825 35.37 -3.78 15.69
C LEU A 825 35.44 -5.30 15.67
N GLN A 826 34.78 -5.96 14.71
CA GLN A 826 34.81 -7.42 14.58
C GLN A 826 36.23 -7.98 14.36
N ARG A 827 37.08 -7.26 13.63
CA ARG A 827 38.50 -7.62 13.49
C ARG A 827 39.25 -7.50 14.81
N GLY A 828 39.06 -6.40 15.53
CA GLY A 828 39.66 -6.19 16.85
C GLY A 828 39.24 -7.25 17.87
N LEU A 829 37.97 -7.68 17.81
CA LEU A 829 37.42 -8.76 18.63
C LEU A 829 37.84 -10.16 18.16
N ARG A 830 38.53 -10.29 17.01
CA ARG A 830 38.91 -11.57 16.39
C ARG A 830 37.73 -12.51 16.15
N SER A 831 36.56 -11.94 15.86
CA SER A 831 35.31 -12.67 15.67
C SER A 831 35.00 -13.01 14.21
N ILE A 832 35.95 -12.78 13.30
CA ILE A 832 35.82 -13.07 11.87
C ILE A 832 37.05 -13.81 11.36
N SER A 833 36.88 -14.49 10.23
CA SER A 833 37.95 -15.24 9.55
C SER A 833 38.90 -14.30 8.80
N ASP A 834 40.13 -14.78 8.56
CA ASP A 834 41.12 -14.06 7.74
C ASP A 834 40.64 -13.83 6.29
N TYR A 835 39.72 -14.66 5.79
CA TYR A 835 39.13 -14.48 4.46
C TYR A 835 38.07 -13.36 4.41
N SER A 836 37.55 -12.92 5.55
CA SER A 836 36.44 -11.95 5.64
C SER A 836 36.95 -10.55 5.29
N SER A 837 37.15 -10.29 4.00
CA SER A 837 37.57 -9.03 3.43
C SER A 837 36.93 -8.86 2.05
N GLY A 838 36.67 -7.61 1.65
CA GLY A 838 36.27 -7.26 0.29
C GLY A 838 35.16 -8.14 -0.30
N ILE A 839 35.43 -8.70 -1.47
CA ILE A 839 34.52 -9.58 -2.21
C ILE A 839 34.51 -10.99 -1.60
N SER A 840 35.64 -11.45 -1.04
CA SER A 840 35.73 -12.77 -0.40
C SER A 840 34.72 -12.95 0.74
N ASN A 841 34.36 -11.87 1.43
CA ASN A 841 33.33 -11.89 2.46
C ASN A 841 31.94 -12.31 1.91
N PHE A 842 31.59 -11.85 0.71
CA PHE A 842 30.31 -12.13 0.07
C PHE A 842 30.30 -13.46 -0.69
N TRP A 843 31.44 -14.14 -0.78
CA TRP A 843 31.62 -15.26 -1.71
C TRP A 843 30.81 -16.51 -1.35
N GLY A 844 30.35 -16.64 -0.10
CA GLY A 844 29.44 -17.69 0.36
C GLY A 844 27.96 -17.47 -0.02
N SER A 845 27.57 -16.26 -0.44
CA SER A 845 26.19 -15.93 -0.84
C SER A 845 25.95 -16.25 -2.31
N ARG A 846 24.80 -16.87 -2.61
CA ARG A 846 24.45 -17.29 -3.98
C ARG A 846 24.35 -16.12 -4.94
N LEU A 847 23.72 -15.02 -4.52
CA LEU A 847 23.55 -13.83 -5.36
C LEU A 847 24.90 -13.15 -5.63
N HIS A 848 25.64 -12.84 -4.55
CA HIS A 848 26.88 -12.08 -4.66
C HIS A 848 27.98 -12.87 -5.38
N ASN A 849 28.11 -14.17 -5.10
CA ASN A 849 29.05 -15.05 -5.80
C ASN A 849 28.80 -15.07 -7.31
N ARG A 850 27.54 -15.21 -7.73
CA ARG A 850 27.18 -15.18 -9.15
C ARG A 850 27.49 -13.84 -9.79
N PHE A 851 27.24 -12.73 -9.08
CA PHE A 851 27.48 -11.39 -9.59
C PHE A 851 28.98 -11.10 -9.75
N PHE A 852 29.80 -11.36 -8.73
CA PHE A 852 31.23 -11.01 -8.74
C PHE A 852 32.16 -12.00 -9.46
N ARG A 853 31.62 -13.03 -10.12
CA ARG A 853 32.38 -13.86 -11.07
C ARG A 853 32.61 -13.19 -12.43
N SER A 854 32.08 -11.99 -12.64
CA SER A 854 32.30 -11.18 -13.83
C SER A 854 33.33 -10.09 -13.56
N GLU A 855 34.37 -10.00 -14.38
CA GLU A 855 35.35 -8.90 -14.34
C GLU A 855 34.68 -7.53 -14.47
N GLU A 856 33.66 -7.43 -15.33
CA GLU A 856 32.89 -6.19 -15.53
C GLU A 856 32.19 -5.76 -14.24
N HIS A 857 31.56 -6.70 -13.53
CA HIS A 857 30.89 -6.41 -12.26
C HIS A 857 31.86 -6.05 -11.12
N VAL A 858 33.04 -6.69 -11.10
CA VAL A 858 34.10 -6.31 -10.17
C VAL A 858 34.57 -4.88 -10.48
N GLN A 859 34.67 -4.51 -11.75
CA GLN A 859 35.00 -3.14 -12.15
C GLN A 859 33.90 -2.14 -11.74
N MET A 860 32.62 -2.48 -11.94
CA MET A 860 31.50 -1.64 -11.46
C MET A 860 31.56 -1.40 -9.94
N LEU A 861 31.94 -2.42 -9.15
CA LEU A 861 32.14 -2.25 -7.71
C LEU A 861 33.34 -1.37 -7.40
N LYS A 862 34.47 -1.52 -8.10
CA LYS A 862 35.65 -0.64 -7.94
C LYS A 862 35.27 0.82 -8.20
N ASP A 863 34.57 1.07 -9.31
CA ASP A 863 34.12 2.41 -9.68
C ASP A 863 33.17 2.99 -8.63
N LYS A 864 32.24 2.18 -8.11
CA LYS A 864 31.33 2.61 -7.03
C LYS A 864 32.06 2.86 -5.72
N ILE A 865 33.08 2.08 -5.38
CA ILE A 865 33.93 2.31 -4.20
C ILE A 865 34.67 3.64 -4.35
N ASP A 866 35.25 3.92 -5.51
CA ASP A 866 35.94 5.19 -5.77
C ASP A 866 34.98 6.39 -5.69
N GLU A 867 33.75 6.23 -6.22
CA GLU A 867 32.66 7.21 -6.08
C GLU A 867 32.31 7.46 -4.60
N LEU A 868 32.05 6.39 -3.84
CA LEU A 868 31.65 6.52 -2.44
C LEU A 868 32.80 6.96 -1.53
N TYR A 869 34.05 6.69 -1.88
CA TYR A 869 35.22 7.15 -1.11
C TYR A 869 35.30 8.69 -1.07
N VAL A 870 34.63 9.42 -1.96
CA VAL A 870 34.49 10.88 -1.84
C VAL A 870 33.66 11.28 -0.60
N THR A 871 32.75 10.42 -0.16
CA THR A 871 31.85 10.65 0.99
C THR A 871 32.28 9.86 2.23
N ILE A 872 32.68 8.60 2.05
CA ILE A 872 33.11 7.68 3.10
C ILE A 872 34.65 7.63 3.08
N ASN A 873 35.28 8.69 3.59
CA ASN A 873 36.73 8.79 3.74
C ASN A 873 37.12 9.28 5.14
N ASN A 874 38.42 9.16 5.42
CA ASN A 874 39.00 9.57 6.71
C ASN A 874 38.67 11.02 7.07
N ASP A 875 38.68 11.96 6.11
CA ASP A 875 38.40 13.38 6.36
C ASP A 875 36.94 13.62 6.78
N THR A 876 36.00 12.89 6.18
CA THR A 876 34.58 12.99 6.51
C THR A 876 34.31 12.38 7.88
N VAL A 877 34.88 11.19 8.15
CA VAL A 877 34.79 10.56 9.47
C VAL A 877 35.42 11.44 10.55
N ALA A 878 36.56 12.08 10.29
CA ALA A 878 37.22 13.01 11.21
C ALA A 878 36.38 14.27 11.52
N LYS A 879 35.42 14.63 10.66
CA LYS A 879 34.47 15.72 10.92
C LYS A 879 33.26 15.29 11.76
N ILE A 880 32.79 14.06 11.57
CA ILE A 880 31.58 13.52 12.24
C ILE A 880 31.91 13.03 13.66
N LEU A 881 33.11 12.47 13.87
CA LEU A 881 33.47 11.86 15.15
C LEU A 881 33.53 12.83 16.35
N PRO A 882 34.14 14.04 16.26
CA PRO A 882 34.28 14.89 17.45
C PRO A 882 32.94 15.30 18.09
N PRO A 883 31.90 15.71 17.33
CA PRO A 883 30.56 15.93 17.89
C PRO A 883 30.00 14.71 18.62
N LEU A 884 30.03 13.52 18.00
CA LEU A 884 29.51 12.29 18.63
C LEU A 884 30.31 11.90 19.89
N ARG A 885 31.63 12.01 19.84
CA ARG A 885 32.54 11.80 20.96
C ARG A 885 32.21 12.72 22.13
N SER A 886 31.93 14.00 21.86
CA SER A 886 31.59 14.98 22.90
C SER A 886 30.33 14.62 23.70
N VAL A 887 29.43 13.84 23.09
CA VAL A 887 28.23 13.32 23.72
C VAL A 887 28.50 12.01 24.45
N ALA A 888 29.16 11.05 23.79
CA ALA A 888 29.32 9.70 24.34
C ALA A 888 30.36 9.60 25.46
N GLU A 889 31.51 10.26 25.30
CA GLU A 889 32.66 10.13 26.21
C GLU A 889 32.34 10.55 27.67
N PRO A 890 31.58 11.62 27.96
CA PRO A 890 31.18 11.95 29.33
C PRO A 890 30.37 10.86 30.03
N PHE A 891 29.57 10.10 29.28
CA PHE A 891 28.79 8.98 29.82
C PHE A 891 29.67 7.76 30.03
N ILE A 892 30.49 7.41 29.04
CA ILE A 892 31.47 6.32 29.11
C ILE A 892 32.37 6.45 30.34
N LYS A 893 32.76 7.68 30.70
CA LYS A 893 33.68 7.97 31.81
C LYS A 893 33.02 8.04 33.20
N ARG A 894 31.73 7.75 33.32
CA ARG A 894 31.01 7.77 34.60
C ARG A 894 30.21 6.50 34.83
N VAL A 895 29.77 6.32 36.07
CA VAL A 895 28.88 5.22 36.47
C VAL A 895 27.49 5.43 35.81
N PRO A 896 26.83 4.37 35.31
CA PRO A 896 27.25 2.96 35.38
C PRO A 896 28.25 2.53 34.29
N ASP A 897 28.36 3.26 33.18
CA ASP A 897 29.01 2.78 31.95
C ASP A 897 30.51 2.45 32.12
N ILE A 898 31.24 3.25 32.89
CA ILE A 898 32.66 3.00 33.17
C ILE A 898 32.93 1.60 33.76
N GLY A 899 31.97 1.04 34.50
CA GLY A 899 32.10 -0.26 35.15
C GLY A 899 31.98 -1.45 34.20
N PHE A 900 31.56 -1.22 32.95
CA PHE A 900 31.27 -2.27 31.96
C PHE A 900 31.98 -2.04 30.63
N MET A 901 33.06 -1.25 30.63
CA MET A 901 33.81 -0.98 29.42
C MET A 901 34.62 -2.19 28.95
N PRO A 902 34.63 -2.51 27.64
CA PRO A 902 35.39 -3.63 27.10
C PRO A 902 36.91 -3.37 27.05
N ILE A 903 37.31 -2.10 27.17
CA ILE A 903 38.72 -1.66 27.19
C ILE A 903 38.95 -0.69 28.35
N ASP A 904 40.23 -0.44 28.67
CA ASP A 904 40.60 0.66 29.57
C ASP A 904 40.21 2.01 28.95
N VAL A 905 39.58 2.86 29.75
CA VAL A 905 39.09 4.19 29.31
C VAL A 905 40.21 5.08 28.76
N ASN A 906 41.47 4.87 29.16
CA ASN A 906 42.60 5.60 28.61
C ASN A 906 42.87 5.25 27.13
N GLY A 907 42.45 4.06 26.67
CA GLY A 907 42.55 3.63 25.28
C GLY A 907 41.44 4.17 24.36
N LEU A 908 40.47 4.93 24.89
CA LEU A 908 39.34 5.43 24.10
C LEU A 908 39.76 6.44 23.01
N SER A 909 40.82 7.22 23.25
CA SER A 909 41.35 8.12 22.20
C SER A 909 41.90 7.34 21.02
N ASP A 910 42.66 6.27 21.28
CA ASP A 910 43.22 5.38 20.25
C ASP A 910 42.10 4.71 19.46
N GLU A 911 41.00 4.34 20.13
CA GLU A 911 39.81 3.78 19.50
C GLU A 911 39.18 4.74 18.47
N TYR A 912 39.01 6.01 18.82
CA TYR A 912 38.50 7.02 17.89
C TYR A 912 39.49 7.28 16.73
N GLU A 913 40.79 7.26 17.00
CA GLU A 913 41.84 7.34 15.96
C GLU A 913 41.80 6.14 15.01
N GLN A 914 41.54 4.95 15.54
CA GLN A 914 41.35 3.76 14.73
C GLN A 914 40.14 3.95 13.80
N ILE A 915 38.97 4.34 14.32
CA ILE A 915 37.75 4.55 13.53
C ILE A 915 37.99 5.55 12.39
N MET A 916 38.70 6.66 12.66
CA MET A 916 39.04 7.68 11.64
C MET A 916 39.77 7.11 10.42
N GLY A 917 40.67 6.15 10.63
CA GLY A 917 41.51 5.60 9.57
C GLY A 917 40.92 4.40 8.84
N VAL A 918 39.74 3.90 9.24
CA VAL A 918 39.15 2.69 8.66
C VAL A 918 38.91 2.79 7.16
N PRO A 919 38.31 3.87 6.60
CA PRO A 919 37.97 3.88 5.18
C PRO A 919 39.17 3.61 4.26
N LEU A 920 40.32 4.23 4.55
CA LEU A 920 41.54 4.00 3.77
C LEU A 920 42.06 2.56 3.94
N ARG A 921 42.14 2.05 5.16
CA ARG A 921 42.64 0.68 5.42
C ARG A 921 41.73 -0.38 4.79
N SER A 922 40.41 -0.16 4.81
CA SER A 922 39.44 -1.05 4.18
C SER A 922 39.54 -1.02 2.66
N LEU A 923 39.78 0.15 2.07
CA LEU A 923 40.06 0.28 0.64
C LEU A 923 41.34 -0.48 0.24
N GLU A 924 42.40 -0.38 1.03
CA GLU A 924 43.64 -1.13 0.82
C GLU A 924 43.40 -2.64 0.93
N ARG A 925 42.68 -3.10 1.96
CA ARG A 925 42.29 -4.50 2.12
C ARG A 925 41.42 -5.02 0.98
N PHE A 926 40.52 -4.20 0.44
CA PHE A 926 39.74 -4.56 -0.74
C PHE A 926 40.62 -4.75 -1.98
N LYS A 927 41.58 -3.84 -2.20
CA LYS A 927 42.54 -3.96 -3.30
C LYS A 927 43.39 -5.23 -3.18
N GLU A 928 43.84 -5.55 -1.97
CA GLU A 928 44.54 -6.82 -1.71
C GLU A 928 43.65 -8.05 -1.90
N ASP A 929 42.38 -7.98 -1.47
CA ASP A 929 41.43 -9.08 -1.59
C ASP A 929 41.13 -9.43 -3.05
N VAL A 930 41.03 -8.42 -3.93
CA VAL A 930 40.79 -8.63 -5.36
C VAL A 930 41.88 -9.51 -5.98
N GLU A 931 43.14 -9.35 -5.57
CA GLU A 931 44.30 -10.13 -6.05
C GLU A 931 44.42 -11.52 -5.43
N LYS A 932 43.62 -11.86 -4.41
CA LYS A 932 43.67 -13.20 -3.79
C LYS A 932 42.77 -14.18 -4.53
N PRO A 933 43.14 -15.48 -4.57
CA PRO A 933 42.18 -16.53 -4.86
C PRO A 933 40.97 -16.41 -3.92
N LYS A 934 39.78 -16.80 -4.36
CA LYS A 934 38.56 -16.69 -3.57
C LYS A 934 38.32 -17.93 -2.71
N PRO A 935 37.71 -17.78 -1.52
CA PRO A 935 37.48 -18.90 -0.60
C PRO A 935 36.58 -19.98 -1.22
N PHE A 936 36.72 -21.20 -0.72
CA PHE A 936 36.11 -22.42 -1.24
C PHE A 936 35.78 -23.37 -0.08
N PHE A 937 34.99 -24.41 -0.32
CA PHE A 937 34.65 -25.40 0.71
C PHE A 937 35.53 -26.65 0.61
N LEU A 938 35.90 -27.21 1.76
CA LEU A 938 36.43 -28.55 1.87
C LEU A 938 35.28 -29.55 1.74
N GLY A 939 35.49 -30.64 1.00
CA GLY A 939 34.47 -31.67 0.76
C GLY A 939 34.46 -32.78 1.81
N GLU A 940 33.48 -33.68 1.69
CA GLU A 940 33.43 -34.91 2.48
C GLU A 940 34.59 -35.86 2.11
N ILE A 941 35.06 -36.64 3.08
CA ILE A 941 36.14 -37.61 2.86
C ILE A 941 35.54 -38.90 2.29
N GLU A 942 36.03 -39.32 1.13
CA GLU A 942 35.62 -40.57 0.49
C GLU A 942 36.64 -41.68 0.76
N ARG A 943 36.21 -42.94 0.78
CA ARG A 943 37.13 -44.10 0.84
C ARG A 943 37.28 -44.72 -0.55
N LYS A 944 38.50 -44.72 -1.09
CA LYS A 944 38.85 -45.35 -2.37
C LYS A 944 40.05 -46.27 -2.17
N ASP A 945 39.91 -47.55 -2.55
CA ASP A 945 40.98 -48.56 -2.52
C ASP A 945 41.76 -48.66 -1.20
N GLY A 946 41.07 -48.51 -0.06
CA GLY A 946 41.68 -48.56 1.27
C GLY A 946 42.40 -47.29 1.72
N LYS A 947 42.34 -46.22 0.91
CA LYS A 947 42.84 -44.87 1.24
C LYS A 947 41.69 -43.90 1.47
N GLN A 948 42.00 -42.81 2.17
CA GLN A 948 41.14 -41.67 2.41
C GLN A 948 41.38 -40.65 1.30
N SER A 949 40.34 -40.37 0.51
CA SER A 949 40.33 -39.40 -0.58
C SER A 949 39.77 -38.09 -0.04
N PHE A 950 40.61 -37.07 0.02
CA PHE A 950 40.26 -35.72 0.40
C PHE A 950 39.96 -34.91 -0.85
N VAL A 951 38.77 -34.30 -0.92
CA VAL A 951 38.30 -33.51 -2.07
C VAL A 951 37.88 -32.12 -1.60
N TRP A 952 38.03 -31.10 -2.45
CA TRP A 952 37.59 -29.73 -2.15
C TRP A 952 37.07 -29.05 -3.41
N ASP A 953 36.33 -27.95 -3.23
CA ASP A 953 35.86 -27.13 -4.34
C ASP A 953 37.02 -26.37 -4.99
N PRO A 954 37.01 -26.18 -6.32
CA PRO A 954 37.99 -25.32 -6.96
C PRO A 954 37.81 -23.87 -6.48
N ALA A 955 38.90 -23.26 -6.03
CA ALA A 955 38.97 -21.82 -5.80
C ALA A 955 38.81 -21.08 -7.13
N PHE A 956 38.44 -19.80 -7.05
CA PHE A 956 38.28 -18.93 -8.21
C PHE A 956 39.25 -17.76 -8.13
N ASP A 957 39.85 -17.41 -9.25
CA ASP A 957 40.75 -16.27 -9.37
C ASP A 957 40.08 -15.20 -10.24
N LEU A 958 40.06 -13.94 -9.79
CA LEU A 958 39.37 -12.86 -10.52
C LEU A 958 40.16 -12.41 -11.76
N GLN A 959 41.47 -12.67 -11.80
CA GLN A 959 42.41 -12.29 -12.85
C GLN A 959 42.58 -13.42 -13.88
N GLY A 960 42.05 -14.61 -13.59
CA GLY A 960 42.18 -15.79 -14.43
C GLY A 960 43.52 -16.51 -14.29
N ASP A 961 44.25 -16.31 -13.19
CA ASP A 961 45.50 -16.98 -12.93
C ASP A 961 45.33 -18.48 -12.65
N ASP A 962 46.36 -19.27 -12.98
CA ASP A 962 46.40 -20.69 -12.60
C ASP A 962 46.54 -20.81 -11.08
N LEU A 963 45.70 -21.65 -10.48
CA LEU A 963 45.67 -21.90 -9.04
C LEU A 963 46.33 -23.23 -8.67
N PHE A 964 47.02 -23.22 -7.54
CA PHE A 964 47.69 -24.36 -6.93
C PHE A 964 47.20 -24.56 -5.50
N TYR A 965 47.23 -25.79 -5.00
CA TYR A 965 46.71 -26.14 -3.68
C TYR A 965 47.77 -26.77 -2.79
N ASP A 966 47.86 -26.28 -1.55
CA ASP A 966 48.70 -26.85 -0.51
C ASP A 966 47.82 -27.60 0.50
N PHE A 967 47.87 -28.92 0.46
CA PHE A 967 47.14 -29.81 1.34
C PHE A 967 47.99 -30.17 2.58
N THR A 968 47.39 -30.12 3.76
CA THR A 968 48.01 -30.59 5.01
C THR A 968 47.00 -31.39 5.83
N VAL A 969 47.43 -32.52 6.41
CA VAL A 969 46.68 -33.30 7.40
C VAL A 969 47.54 -33.54 8.65
N ALA A 970 46.95 -33.40 9.84
CA ALA A 970 47.60 -33.47 11.15
C ALA A 970 46.75 -34.21 12.18
N LYS A 971 47.35 -34.57 13.33
CA LYS A 971 46.63 -35.18 14.48
C LYS A 971 45.97 -34.16 15.40
N ASP A 972 46.31 -32.89 15.27
CA ASP A 972 45.79 -31.80 16.08
C ASP A 972 45.34 -30.62 15.18
N PRO A 973 44.33 -29.85 15.61
CA PRO A 973 43.77 -28.75 14.80
C PRO A 973 44.74 -27.56 14.66
N ALA A 974 45.75 -27.46 15.52
CA ALA A 974 46.82 -26.45 15.43
C ALA A 974 47.94 -26.82 14.42
N PHE A 975 47.87 -28.01 13.80
CA PHE A 975 48.86 -28.52 12.85
C PHE A 975 50.29 -28.58 13.41
N THR A 976 50.44 -28.89 14.70
CA THR A 976 51.75 -29.11 15.34
C THR A 976 52.29 -30.52 15.11
N GLN A 977 51.41 -31.50 14.86
CA GLN A 977 51.70 -32.90 14.59
C GLN A 977 51.24 -33.28 13.17
N ILE A 978 51.96 -32.79 12.17
CA ILE A 978 51.65 -33.04 10.75
C ILE A 978 51.93 -34.51 10.41
N ILE A 979 50.95 -35.15 9.77
CA ILE A 979 51.05 -36.50 9.22
C ILE A 979 51.55 -36.44 7.78
N GLU A 980 50.92 -35.60 6.96
CA GLU A 980 51.29 -35.43 5.56
C GLU A 980 51.05 -33.99 5.10
N LYS A 981 51.95 -33.50 4.23
CA LYS A 981 51.85 -32.21 3.57
C LYS A 981 52.23 -32.36 2.11
N ARG A 982 51.36 -31.89 1.21
CA ARG A 982 51.58 -31.86 -0.25
C ARG A 982 51.42 -30.43 -0.74
N LEU A 983 52.37 -29.97 -1.55
CA LEU A 983 52.41 -28.59 -2.04
C LEU A 983 52.18 -28.56 -3.55
N ASN A 984 51.67 -27.42 -4.03
CA ASN A 984 51.53 -27.12 -5.46
C ASN A 984 50.70 -28.16 -6.24
N LEU A 985 49.65 -28.70 -5.62
CA LEU A 985 48.72 -29.60 -6.29
C LEU A 985 47.90 -28.83 -7.33
N GLN A 986 47.67 -29.43 -8.50
CA GLN A 986 46.79 -28.87 -9.54
C GLN A 986 45.40 -29.52 -9.54
N SER A 987 45.26 -30.70 -8.91
CA SER A 987 43.98 -31.36 -8.71
C SER A 987 43.31 -30.89 -7.43
N THR A 988 41.98 -30.90 -7.42
CA THR A 988 41.17 -30.64 -6.22
C THR A 988 40.87 -31.91 -5.41
N THR A 989 41.74 -32.92 -5.55
CA THR A 989 41.65 -34.21 -4.87
C THR A 989 43.04 -34.74 -4.55
N THR A 990 43.16 -35.43 -3.42
CA THR A 990 44.37 -36.11 -2.99
C THR A 990 44.05 -37.32 -2.11
N GLU A 991 44.81 -38.40 -2.24
CA GLU A 991 44.63 -39.61 -1.44
C GLU A 991 45.76 -39.79 -0.42
N VAL A 992 45.39 -40.13 0.82
CA VAL A 992 46.32 -40.38 1.92
C VAL A 992 45.94 -41.69 2.61
N THR A 993 46.92 -42.45 3.09
CA THR A 993 46.70 -43.64 3.90
C THR A 993 46.78 -43.27 5.38
N LEU A 994 45.66 -43.33 6.10
CA LEU A 994 45.58 -43.04 7.53
C LEU A 994 45.22 -44.29 8.35
N SER A 995 45.82 -44.42 9.53
CA SER A 995 45.35 -45.38 10.54
C SER A 995 44.03 -44.92 11.14
N PRO A 996 43.23 -45.80 11.77
CA PRO A 996 42.04 -45.39 12.51
C PRO A 996 42.36 -44.31 13.55
N GLY A 997 41.53 -43.27 13.61
CA GLY A 997 41.72 -42.13 14.51
C GLY A 997 41.06 -40.84 14.00
N THR A 998 41.19 -39.78 14.80
CA THR A 998 40.74 -38.42 14.45
C THR A 998 41.91 -37.62 13.91
N TYR A 999 41.68 -36.93 12.81
CA TYR A 999 42.63 -36.08 12.11
C TYR A 999 41.99 -34.74 11.77
N TYR A 1000 42.83 -33.76 11.45
CA TYR A 1000 42.42 -32.43 11.02
C TYR A 1000 43.15 -32.10 9.74
N TRP A 1001 42.45 -31.51 8.79
CA TRP A 1001 43.04 -31.20 7.49
C TRP A 1001 42.60 -29.84 6.99
N LYS A 1002 43.46 -29.26 6.14
CA LYS A 1002 43.24 -27.98 5.50
C LYS A 1002 43.83 -27.95 4.11
N VAL A 1003 43.30 -27.05 3.30
CA VAL A 1003 43.83 -26.72 1.98
C VAL A 1003 43.97 -25.21 1.86
N ILE A 1004 45.10 -24.77 1.33
CA ILE A 1004 45.35 -23.36 1.00
C ILE A 1004 45.47 -23.25 -0.51
N ALA A 1005 44.64 -22.41 -1.14
CA ALA A 1005 44.79 -22.05 -2.54
C ALA A 1005 45.87 -20.96 -2.69
N ARG A 1006 46.66 -21.04 -3.76
CA ARG A 1006 47.73 -20.09 -4.09
C ARG A 1006 47.75 -19.79 -5.58
N ASP A 1007 47.94 -18.53 -5.94
CA ASP A 1007 48.20 -18.10 -7.32
C ASP A 1007 49.70 -18.15 -7.68
N LYS A 1008 50.08 -17.69 -8.89
CA LYS A 1008 51.49 -17.63 -9.30
C LYS A 1008 52.29 -16.51 -8.62
N LEU A 1009 51.61 -15.46 -8.15
CA LEU A 1009 52.22 -14.29 -7.51
C LEU A 1009 52.47 -14.50 -6.01
N GLY A 1010 51.96 -15.60 -5.45
CA GLY A 1010 52.14 -16.01 -4.07
C GLY A 1010 51.01 -15.55 -3.14
N HIS A 1011 49.93 -14.95 -3.66
CA HIS A 1011 48.75 -14.68 -2.87
C HIS A 1011 48.09 -15.99 -2.47
N THR A 1012 47.51 -16.03 -1.27
CA THR A 1012 46.94 -17.25 -0.72
C THR A 1012 45.56 -17.02 -0.13
N GLN A 1013 44.77 -18.09 -0.11
CA GLN A 1013 43.43 -18.09 0.45
C GLN A 1013 43.11 -19.42 1.15
N ILE A 1014 42.50 -19.34 2.33
CA ILE A 1014 41.98 -20.48 3.09
C ILE A 1014 40.53 -20.81 2.71
N ALA A 1015 40.10 -22.03 3.02
CA ALA A 1015 38.73 -22.49 2.88
C ALA A 1015 37.76 -21.82 3.88
N PHE A 1016 36.45 -21.92 3.61
CA PHE A 1016 35.39 -21.41 4.49
C PHE A 1016 35.23 -22.18 5.80
N ASP A 1017 35.65 -23.45 5.81
CA ASP A 1017 35.45 -24.37 6.92
C ASP A 1017 36.05 -23.86 8.24
N ILE A 1018 35.37 -24.12 9.36
CA ILE A 1018 35.82 -23.75 10.69
C ILE A 1018 35.65 -24.96 11.60
N TYR A 1019 36.71 -25.32 12.31
CA TYR A 1019 36.64 -26.29 13.40
C TYR A 1019 36.67 -25.56 14.74
N TYR A 1020 35.79 -25.93 15.66
CA TYR A 1020 35.80 -25.46 17.05
C TYR A 1020 36.30 -26.59 17.94
N ASP A 1021 37.27 -26.32 18.80
CA ASP A 1021 37.72 -27.29 19.80
C ASP A 1021 36.76 -27.36 21.02
N MET A 1022 37.14 -28.13 22.03
CA MET A 1022 36.32 -28.28 23.24
C MET A 1022 36.21 -27.00 24.09
N GLU A 1023 37.05 -25.99 23.83
CA GLU A 1023 37.03 -24.69 24.51
C GLU A 1023 36.36 -23.60 23.64
N ASP A 1024 35.65 -24.01 22.57
CA ASP A 1024 35.06 -23.12 21.54
C ASP A 1024 36.09 -22.22 20.83
N THR A 1025 37.37 -22.62 20.78
CA THR A 1025 38.40 -21.89 20.04
C THR A 1025 38.26 -22.18 18.53
N PRO A 1026 38.09 -21.16 17.68
CA PRO A 1026 37.94 -21.35 16.24
C PRO A 1026 39.28 -21.60 15.52
N TYR A 1027 39.29 -22.60 14.64
CA TYR A 1027 40.36 -22.92 13.70
C TYR A 1027 39.85 -22.75 12.27
N TYR A 1028 40.18 -21.60 11.65
CA TYR A 1028 39.71 -21.23 10.31
C TYR A 1028 40.43 -22.02 9.19
N GLY A 1029 39.67 -22.41 8.17
CA GLY A 1029 40.11 -23.22 7.04
C GLY A 1029 40.38 -24.69 7.38
N VAL A 1030 39.87 -25.18 8.52
CA VAL A 1030 40.17 -26.52 9.07
C VAL A 1030 38.91 -27.35 9.16
N ARG A 1031 39.01 -28.63 8.78
CA ARG A 1031 37.93 -29.62 8.90
C ARG A 1031 38.40 -30.86 9.67
N GLU A 1032 37.54 -31.38 10.54
CA GLU A 1032 37.75 -32.65 11.25
C GLU A 1032 37.50 -33.84 10.30
N ALA A 1033 38.33 -34.88 10.45
CA ALA A 1033 38.30 -36.11 9.71
C ALA A 1033 38.35 -37.31 10.67
N LYS A 1034 37.29 -38.11 10.73
CA LYS A 1034 37.28 -39.37 11.49
C LYS A 1034 37.54 -40.55 10.55
N VAL A 1035 38.57 -41.32 10.85
CA VAL A 1035 38.96 -42.51 10.10
C VAL A 1035 38.64 -43.74 10.94
N GLU A 1036 37.77 -44.60 10.41
CA GLU A 1036 37.35 -45.87 11.03
C GLU A 1036 38.23 -47.06 10.61
#